data_AF-Q70W82-F1
#
_entry.id   AF-Q70W82-F1
#
_cell.length_a   1.000
_cell.length_b   1.000
_cell.length_c   1.000
_cell.angle_alpha   90.00
_cell.angle_beta   90.00
_cell.angle_gamma   90.00
#
_symmetry.space_group_name_H-M   'P 1'
#
loop_
_entity.id
_entity.type
_entity.pdbx_description
1 polymer ?
#
loop_
_entity_poly.entity_id
_entity_poly.type
_entity_poly.pdbx_seq_one_letter_code
_entity_poly.pdbx_strand_id
1 'polypeptide(L)'
;MDYEQLPRAALVRMLQEHDAALVDAGKNGIVMNYTGRTAPWQIIRQVKPKLFSIIKKYSCGEELAQAENEIWDGENLSAMVTLYKYRGQIDLVLTDPPYNTGEDFRYNDKWDKDPNDPDLGDVVPKDDGSKHSKWLRFMTPRIWMMREMLKPGGVMAICIDHRELFRLGMLMDEIFGEDNRLAIINWQKSAAARPDNKHVSTATEYVLVYGKDITRVRTASLARGEADNKRYSNPDNDPGNDWREGNLTAKSYSAKDDYGIQSPFTGVVHYPAGNGAWRHPKKNVKIWLNAWGPEYEERDIGDGRGKALVVKGQQPGAIASSVSKKAYARLAKNNWPFLWFGRDGLGRPRVKTYLEQIKKGKVPVTYWSDTDLASEILTDIDLGSTSWDYSESGRSADGVAELTAVVGQGHGFSTVKPLKLMTKIIQLWCRPDGIVLDPFAGSGTTGHAVLELNKEADTNRRFILIEQGNTEKGDHYAKTLTAERVKRVISGDWSKTKKEPLVGGFRFIELKREKIDADAVNTLAREEMIDLLLTSYWDKAEKAKSYLRRLPTQPNRHLFAVNSKQEGFFLIWGAPDKPSALTKAAFREIAEESRQAGLAPHYHVYAALAPYTGSSVEFYKIPDRVLEHIGFSQRQDSFNNENDTDA
;
A
#
# COMPACT_ATOMS: atom_id res chain seq x y z
N MET A 1 -21.96 30.26 6.06
CA MET A 1 -22.33 30.99 7.29
C MET A 1 -21.80 32.41 7.13
N ASP A 2 -22.65 33.43 7.23
CA ASP A 2 -22.24 34.83 7.09
C ASP A 2 -21.81 35.38 8.45
N TYR A 3 -20.50 35.41 8.69
CA TYR A 3 -19.92 35.76 9.99
C TYR A 3 -20.14 37.23 10.37
N GLU A 4 -20.44 38.11 9.40
CA GLU A 4 -20.68 39.54 9.65
C GLU A 4 -22.02 39.80 10.33
N GLN A 5 -22.94 38.84 10.31
CA GLN A 5 -24.27 38.96 10.91
C GLN A 5 -24.34 38.39 12.33
N LEU A 6 -23.24 37.81 12.84
CA LEU A 6 -23.22 37.18 14.16
C LEU A 6 -22.88 38.19 15.28
N PRO A 7 -23.57 38.13 16.44
CA PRO A 7 -23.21 38.94 17.60
C PRO A 7 -21.78 38.63 18.07
N ARG A 8 -21.06 39.65 18.56
CA ARG A 8 -19.68 39.51 19.10
C ARG A 8 -19.54 38.35 20.10
N ALA A 9 -20.53 38.13 20.96
CA ALA A 9 -20.53 37.04 21.93
C ALA A 9 -20.61 35.65 21.27
N ALA A 10 -21.37 35.50 20.18
CA ALA A 10 -21.45 34.27 19.40
C ALA A 10 -20.13 34.00 18.66
N LEU A 11 -19.52 35.03 18.08
CA LEU A 11 -18.19 34.93 17.45
C LEU A 11 -17.10 34.51 18.45
N VAL A 12 -17.09 35.09 19.65
CA VAL A 12 -16.15 34.73 20.73
C VAL A 12 -16.35 33.29 21.17
N ARG A 13 -17.61 32.84 21.32
CA ARG A 13 -17.92 31.46 21.68
C ARG A 13 -17.48 30.47 20.60
N MET A 14 -17.72 30.77 19.33
CA MET A 14 -17.27 29.93 18.21
C MET A 14 -15.74 29.82 18.14
N LEU A 15 -15.02 30.92 18.43
CA LEU A 15 -13.56 30.90 18.54
C LEU A 15 -13.10 30.03 19.71
N GLN A 16 -13.74 30.13 20.88
CA GLN A 16 -13.41 29.30 22.04
C GLN A 16 -13.69 27.81 21.79
N GLU A 17 -14.79 27.48 21.10
CA GLU A 17 -15.11 26.11 20.70
C GLU A 17 -14.12 25.57 19.65
N HIS A 18 -13.70 26.42 18.70
CA HIS A 18 -12.65 26.10 17.73
C HIS A 18 -11.30 25.84 18.41
N ASP A 19 -10.89 26.73 19.31
CA ASP A 19 -9.63 26.61 20.07
C ASP A 19 -9.64 25.36 20.96
N ALA A 20 -10.77 25.07 21.63
CA ALA A 20 -10.93 23.86 22.41
C ALA A 20 -10.84 22.59 21.55
N ALA A 21 -11.43 22.60 20.34
CA ALA A 21 -11.33 21.51 19.40
C ALA A 21 -9.90 21.33 18.86
N LEU A 22 -9.16 22.42 18.61
CA LEU A 22 -7.74 22.37 18.23
C LEU A 22 -6.86 21.84 19.35
N VAL A 23 -7.10 22.28 20.59
CA VAL A 23 -6.38 21.79 21.77
C VAL A 23 -6.66 20.30 21.96
N ASP A 24 -7.90 19.85 21.81
CA ASP A 24 -8.25 18.44 21.92
C ASP A 24 -7.63 17.60 20.80
N ALA A 25 -7.67 18.08 19.55
CA ALA A 25 -7.02 17.44 18.40
C ALA A 25 -5.49 17.37 18.56
N GLY A 26 -4.87 18.37 19.18
CA GLY A 26 -3.42 18.44 19.41
C GLY A 26 -2.91 17.69 20.64
N LYS A 27 -3.78 17.18 21.52
CA LYS A 27 -3.35 16.45 22.72
C LYS A 27 -2.48 15.22 22.42
N ASN A 28 -2.62 14.65 21.22
CA ASN A 28 -1.94 13.41 20.81
C ASN A 28 -1.06 13.58 19.56
N GLY A 29 -0.72 14.81 19.15
CA GLY A 29 0.10 15.00 17.95
C GLY A 29 0.20 16.44 17.43
N ILE A 30 0.61 16.56 16.16
CA ILE A 30 0.76 17.85 15.47
C ILE A 30 -0.58 18.21 14.80
N VAL A 31 -0.93 19.49 14.88
CA VAL A 31 -2.09 20.06 14.18
C VAL A 31 -1.61 21.11 13.18
N MET A 32 -1.85 20.89 11.89
CA MET A 32 -1.45 21.82 10.84
C MET A 32 -2.50 22.93 10.69
N ASN A 33 -2.08 24.19 10.76
CA ASN A 33 -2.99 25.32 10.51
C ASN A 33 -2.71 25.94 9.13
N TYR A 34 -3.76 26.26 8.38
CA TYR A 34 -3.69 26.90 7.06
C TYR A 34 -5.02 27.58 6.71
N THR A 35 -4.98 28.57 5.81
CA THR A 35 -6.17 29.34 5.39
C THR A 35 -7.23 28.44 4.77
N GLY A 36 -8.48 28.59 5.21
CA GLY A 36 -9.61 27.81 4.73
C GLY A 36 -9.61 26.36 5.21
N ARG A 37 -8.88 26.05 6.29
CA ARG A 37 -8.91 24.74 6.93
C ARG A 37 -10.32 24.43 7.44
N THR A 38 -10.76 23.22 7.16
CA THR A 38 -12.00 22.64 7.68
C THR A 38 -11.67 21.23 8.10
N ALA A 39 -12.28 20.76 9.18
CA ALA A 39 -12.02 19.41 9.63
C ALA A 39 -12.47 18.40 8.55
N PRO A 40 -11.67 17.39 8.20
CA PRO A 40 -11.97 16.49 7.09
C PRO A 40 -13.33 15.79 7.24
N TRP A 41 -13.71 15.42 8.46
CA TRP A 41 -15.00 14.79 8.73
C TRP A 41 -16.20 15.69 8.45
N GLN A 42 -16.05 17.02 8.52
CA GLN A 42 -17.13 17.96 8.19
C GLN A 42 -17.39 17.97 6.69
N ILE A 43 -16.33 18.04 5.87
CA ILE A 43 -16.44 18.00 4.41
C ILE A 43 -17.03 16.66 3.97
N ILE A 44 -16.50 15.54 4.47
CA ILE A 44 -16.87 14.20 4.00
C ILE A 44 -18.32 13.84 4.36
N ARG A 45 -18.84 14.34 5.49
CA ARG A 45 -20.27 14.19 5.84
C ARG A 45 -21.21 14.92 4.89
N GLN A 46 -20.72 15.94 4.19
CA GLN A 46 -21.50 16.72 3.23
C GLN A 46 -21.38 16.17 1.80
N VAL A 47 -20.33 15.39 1.50
CA VAL A 47 -20.19 14.72 0.20
C VAL A 47 -21.24 13.61 0.09
N LYS A 48 -22.07 13.69 -0.94
CA LYS A 48 -23.15 12.75 -1.22
C LYS A 48 -22.69 11.68 -2.21
N PRO A 49 -23.08 10.41 -2.01
CA PRO A 49 -22.89 9.37 -3.01
C PRO A 49 -23.56 9.75 -4.34
N LYS A 50 -22.96 9.32 -5.46
CA LYS A 50 -23.48 9.60 -6.81
C LYS A 50 -23.92 8.32 -7.51
N LEU A 51 -24.88 8.46 -8.43
CA LEU A 51 -25.25 7.36 -9.33
C LEU A 51 -24.06 6.99 -10.22
N PHE A 52 -24.06 5.77 -10.73
CA PHE A 52 -23.04 5.30 -11.66
C PHE A 52 -23.60 4.25 -12.61
N SER A 53 -22.89 3.97 -13.69
CA SER A 53 -23.26 2.95 -14.67
C SER A 53 -22.03 2.18 -15.17
N ILE A 54 -22.21 0.90 -15.52
CA ILE A 54 -21.14 0.10 -16.08
C ILE A 54 -21.10 0.34 -17.60
N ILE A 55 -19.97 0.85 -18.09
CA ILE A 55 -19.79 1.12 -19.53
C ILE A 55 -19.09 -0.07 -20.17
N LYS A 56 -19.89 -1.01 -20.70
CA LYS A 56 -19.42 -2.26 -21.32
C LYS A 56 -18.37 -2.04 -22.41
N LYS A 57 -18.50 -0.95 -23.21
CA LYS A 57 -17.56 -0.60 -24.28
C LYS A 57 -16.11 -0.45 -23.79
N TYR A 58 -15.92 0.07 -22.59
CA TYR A 58 -14.60 0.33 -22.00
C TYR A 58 -14.16 -0.75 -21.00
N SER A 59 -15.04 -1.70 -20.67
CA SER A 59 -14.72 -2.86 -19.84
C SER A 59 -13.91 -3.90 -20.64
N CYS A 60 -13.18 -4.77 -19.95
CA CYS A 60 -12.29 -5.75 -20.59
C CYS A 60 -12.26 -7.08 -19.83
N GLY A 61 -12.10 -8.20 -20.54
CA GLY A 61 -12.01 -9.56 -19.98
C GLY A 61 -13.35 -10.29 -19.90
N GLU A 62 -13.31 -11.56 -19.49
CA GLU A 62 -14.51 -12.36 -19.24
C GLU A 62 -15.32 -11.82 -18.05
N GLU A 63 -16.63 -12.05 -18.00
CA GLU A 63 -17.52 -11.47 -16.98
C GLU A 63 -17.07 -11.79 -15.53
N LEU A 64 -16.51 -12.98 -15.30
CA LEU A 64 -15.95 -13.36 -14.01
C LEU A 64 -14.74 -12.48 -13.64
N ALA A 65 -13.82 -12.26 -14.57
CA ALA A 65 -12.62 -11.46 -14.34
C ALA A 65 -12.95 -9.96 -14.26
N GLN A 66 -13.95 -9.49 -15.01
CA GLN A 66 -14.49 -8.13 -14.92
C GLN A 66 -15.00 -7.80 -13.51
N ALA A 67 -15.59 -8.77 -12.81
CA ALA A 67 -16.13 -8.58 -11.47
C ALA A 67 -15.05 -8.40 -10.39
N GLU A 68 -13.77 -8.67 -10.70
CA GLU A 68 -12.67 -8.63 -9.72
C GLU A 68 -12.02 -7.24 -9.61
N ASN A 69 -11.98 -6.47 -10.70
CA ASN A 69 -11.32 -5.17 -10.75
C ASN A 69 -12.24 -4.06 -11.26
N GLU A 70 -12.04 -2.85 -10.75
CA GLU A 70 -12.88 -1.69 -11.06
C GLU A 70 -12.02 -0.50 -11.51
N ILE A 71 -12.44 0.18 -12.58
CA ILE A 71 -11.93 1.49 -13.00
C ILE A 71 -13.09 2.47 -12.99
N TRP A 72 -12.99 3.53 -12.19
CA TRP A 72 -14.01 4.55 -12.01
C TRP A 72 -13.63 5.85 -12.72
N ASP A 73 -14.50 6.31 -13.61
CA ASP A 73 -14.44 7.64 -14.24
C ASP A 73 -15.23 8.65 -13.41
N GLY A 74 -14.53 9.54 -12.70
CA GLY A 74 -15.16 10.59 -11.91
C GLY A 74 -14.23 11.29 -10.93
N GLU A 75 -14.75 12.33 -10.30
CA GLU A 75 -14.06 13.06 -9.23
C GLU A 75 -13.80 12.11 -8.05
N ASN A 76 -12.53 12.01 -7.64
CA ASN A 76 -12.07 10.92 -6.80
C ASN A 76 -12.60 10.95 -5.35
N LEU A 77 -12.87 12.11 -4.77
CA LEU A 77 -13.51 12.19 -3.45
C LEU A 77 -14.94 11.63 -3.51
N SER A 78 -15.73 12.05 -4.51
CA SER A 78 -17.09 11.58 -4.76
C SER A 78 -17.13 10.07 -5.03
N ALA A 79 -16.19 9.57 -5.83
CA ALA A 79 -16.07 8.14 -6.12
C ALA A 79 -15.71 7.33 -4.88
N MET A 80 -14.73 7.76 -4.07
CA MET A 80 -14.39 7.07 -2.82
C MET A 80 -15.54 7.06 -1.81
N VAL A 81 -16.33 8.15 -1.72
CA VAL A 81 -17.54 8.19 -0.87
C VAL A 81 -18.60 7.19 -1.37
N THR A 82 -18.79 7.11 -2.69
CA THR A 82 -19.71 6.14 -3.32
C THR A 82 -19.24 4.69 -3.11
N LEU A 83 -17.93 4.46 -3.01
CA LEU A 83 -17.29 3.18 -2.71
C LEU A 83 -17.37 2.78 -1.22
N TYR A 84 -18.45 3.17 -0.52
CA TYR A 84 -18.64 2.92 0.91
C TYR A 84 -18.43 1.45 1.31
N LYS A 85 -18.85 0.50 0.47
CA LYS A 85 -18.64 -0.94 0.70
C LYS A 85 -17.19 -1.31 0.97
N TYR A 86 -16.22 -0.60 0.37
CA TYR A 86 -14.79 -0.87 0.55
C TYR A 86 -14.18 -0.24 1.80
N ARG A 87 -14.96 0.47 2.62
CA ARG A 87 -14.48 1.01 3.91
C ARG A 87 -13.95 -0.10 4.81
N GLY A 88 -12.71 0.07 5.30
CA GLY A 88 -12.02 -0.93 6.12
C GLY A 88 -11.61 -2.22 5.38
N GLN A 89 -11.62 -2.24 4.04
CA GLN A 89 -11.34 -3.45 3.24
C GLN A 89 -10.07 -3.36 2.38
N ILE A 90 -9.55 -2.15 2.14
CA ILE A 90 -8.36 -1.94 1.29
C ILE A 90 -7.08 -2.36 2.03
N ASP A 91 -6.22 -3.15 1.39
CA ASP A 91 -4.93 -3.56 1.97
C ASP A 91 -3.85 -2.50 1.71
N LEU A 92 -3.85 -1.91 0.51
CA LEU A 92 -2.88 -0.89 0.10
C LEU A 92 -3.57 0.25 -0.65
N VAL A 93 -3.35 1.49 -0.22
CA VAL A 93 -3.56 2.67 -1.04
C VAL A 93 -2.21 3.06 -1.63
N LEU A 94 -2.07 3.02 -2.96
CA LEU A 94 -0.86 3.41 -3.67
C LEU A 94 -1.23 4.48 -4.67
N THR A 95 -0.71 5.69 -4.50
CA THR A 95 -1.23 6.83 -5.25
C THR A 95 -0.20 7.90 -5.55
N ASP A 96 -0.44 8.63 -6.64
CA ASP A 96 0.43 9.68 -7.17
C ASP A 96 -0.37 10.98 -7.41
N PRO A 97 -0.65 11.76 -6.35
CA PRO A 97 -1.41 12.99 -6.45
C PRO A 97 -0.64 14.09 -7.21
N PRO A 98 -1.28 15.20 -7.58
CA PRO A 98 -0.59 16.36 -8.16
C PRO A 98 0.46 16.96 -7.20
N TYR A 99 1.58 17.47 -7.74
CA TYR A 99 2.75 17.95 -6.98
C TYR A 99 2.77 19.47 -6.77
N ASN A 100 1.67 20.15 -7.09
CA ASN A 100 1.53 21.60 -7.04
C ASN A 100 2.61 22.34 -7.86
N THR A 101 2.82 21.87 -9.09
CA THR A 101 3.77 22.47 -10.05
C THR A 101 3.24 23.77 -10.66
N GLY A 102 1.91 23.95 -10.64
CA GLY A 102 1.19 25.10 -11.21
C GLY A 102 0.40 24.79 -12.49
N GLU A 103 0.45 23.55 -12.97
CA GLU A 103 -0.30 23.07 -14.16
C GLU A 103 -0.92 21.68 -13.95
N ASP A 104 -0.80 21.13 -12.75
CA ASP A 104 -1.02 19.71 -12.46
C ASP A 104 -2.34 19.42 -11.75
N PHE A 105 -3.02 20.43 -11.19
CA PHE A 105 -4.35 20.22 -10.59
C PHE A 105 -5.28 21.42 -10.75
N ARG A 106 -6.57 21.10 -10.65
CA ARG A 106 -7.66 22.07 -10.62
C ARG A 106 -8.26 22.14 -9.22
N TYR A 107 -8.73 23.32 -8.84
CA TYR A 107 -9.41 23.53 -7.57
C TYR A 107 -10.65 24.41 -7.75
N ASN A 108 -11.78 23.93 -7.24
CA ASN A 108 -13.02 24.69 -7.19
C ASN A 108 -13.23 25.27 -5.79
N ASP A 109 -13.14 26.60 -5.66
CA ASP A 109 -13.38 27.29 -4.38
C ASP A 109 -14.82 27.10 -3.86
N LYS A 110 -15.78 26.72 -4.71
CA LYS A 110 -17.15 26.40 -4.27
C LYS A 110 -17.21 25.14 -3.42
N TRP A 111 -16.24 24.23 -3.54
CA TRP A 111 -16.17 23.01 -2.73
C TRP A 111 -16.08 23.28 -1.23
N ASP A 112 -15.67 24.48 -0.84
CA ASP A 112 -15.65 24.91 0.56
C ASP A 112 -17.05 25.06 1.16
N LYS A 113 -18.04 25.35 0.30
CA LYS A 113 -19.44 25.60 0.68
C LYS A 113 -20.35 24.44 0.28
N ASP A 114 -20.16 23.92 -0.93
CA ASP A 114 -20.82 22.71 -1.41
C ASP A 114 -19.77 21.75 -2.00
N PRO A 115 -19.31 20.75 -1.24
CA PRO A 115 -18.33 19.79 -1.74
C PRO A 115 -18.90 18.85 -2.81
N ASN A 116 -20.19 18.98 -3.18
CA ASN A 116 -20.82 18.25 -4.27
C ASN A 116 -20.89 19.04 -5.56
N ASP A 117 -20.38 20.27 -5.59
CA ASP A 117 -20.38 21.09 -6.80
C ASP A 117 -19.68 20.34 -7.94
N PRO A 118 -20.33 20.16 -9.11
CA PRO A 118 -19.81 19.33 -10.18
C PRO A 118 -18.70 20.02 -10.99
N ASP A 119 -18.46 21.31 -10.77
CA ASP A 119 -17.41 22.07 -11.42
C ASP A 119 -16.03 21.67 -10.88
N LEU A 120 -15.08 21.50 -11.79
CA LEU A 120 -13.69 21.15 -11.47
C LEU A 120 -12.89 22.36 -11.00
N GLY A 121 -13.39 23.55 -11.32
CA GLY A 121 -12.66 24.79 -11.14
C GLY A 121 -11.48 24.92 -12.11
N ASP A 122 -10.71 25.97 -11.84
CA ASP A 122 -9.60 26.37 -12.69
C ASP A 122 -8.31 25.66 -12.29
N VAL A 123 -7.38 25.57 -13.26
CA VAL A 123 -6.01 25.13 -12.99
C VAL A 123 -5.37 26.14 -12.04
N VAL A 124 -4.81 25.65 -10.95
CA VAL A 124 -4.17 26.53 -9.95
C VAL A 124 -2.79 26.94 -10.48
N PRO A 125 -2.56 28.23 -10.80
CA PRO A 125 -1.33 28.65 -11.44
C PRO A 125 -0.16 28.73 -10.44
N LYS A 126 1.06 28.67 -10.96
CA LYS A 126 2.29 28.62 -10.14
C LYS A 126 2.49 29.83 -9.22
N ASP A 127 2.00 30.99 -9.63
CA ASP A 127 2.08 32.28 -8.94
C ASP A 127 0.89 32.57 -8.02
N ASP A 128 -0.09 31.67 -7.92
CA ASP A 128 -1.18 31.79 -6.95
C ASP A 128 -0.62 31.69 -5.51
N GLY A 129 -0.71 32.79 -4.76
CA GLY A 129 -0.24 32.87 -3.37
C GLY A 129 -0.97 31.91 -2.43
N SER A 130 -2.15 31.42 -2.82
CA SER A 130 -2.97 30.46 -2.07
C SER A 130 -2.81 29.00 -2.54
N LYS A 131 -1.93 28.72 -3.51
CA LYS A 131 -1.79 27.38 -4.11
C LYS A 131 -1.55 26.26 -3.09
N HIS A 132 -0.80 26.54 -2.03
CA HIS A 132 -0.49 25.55 -0.99
C HIS A 132 -1.72 25.26 -0.11
N SER A 133 -2.48 26.29 0.28
CA SER A 133 -3.73 26.09 1.01
C SER A 133 -4.79 25.41 0.16
N LYS A 134 -4.90 25.74 -1.14
CA LYS A 134 -5.79 25.07 -2.10
C LYS A 134 -5.43 23.59 -2.25
N TRP A 135 -4.14 23.28 -2.39
CA TRP A 135 -3.66 21.90 -2.45
C TRP A 135 -3.96 21.12 -1.16
N LEU A 136 -3.76 21.72 0.01
CA LEU A 136 -4.12 21.10 1.29
C LEU A 136 -5.64 20.88 1.41
N ARG A 137 -6.46 21.86 1.05
CA ARG A 137 -7.93 21.74 1.03
C ARG A 137 -8.41 20.64 0.10
N PHE A 138 -7.72 20.47 -1.03
CA PHE A 138 -7.92 19.36 -1.95
C PHE A 138 -7.51 18.01 -1.33
N MET A 139 -6.31 17.89 -0.78
CA MET A 139 -5.77 16.62 -0.30
C MET A 139 -6.37 16.14 1.02
N THR A 140 -6.63 17.02 1.97
CA THR A 140 -7.12 16.68 3.33
C THR A 140 -8.33 15.73 3.35
N PRO A 141 -9.46 16.03 2.68
CA PRO A 141 -10.61 15.12 2.68
C PRO A 141 -10.31 13.80 1.94
N ARG A 142 -9.44 13.84 0.92
CA ARG A 142 -9.08 12.64 0.13
C ARG A 142 -8.23 11.69 0.95
N ILE A 143 -7.19 12.18 1.62
CA ILE A 143 -6.31 11.39 2.49
C ILE A 143 -7.09 10.78 3.65
N TRP A 144 -8.00 11.55 4.26
CA TRP A 144 -8.86 11.02 5.32
C TRP A 144 -9.73 9.87 4.81
N MET A 145 -10.36 10.02 3.64
CA MET A 145 -11.18 8.96 3.06
C MET A 145 -10.34 7.72 2.70
N MET A 146 -9.15 7.89 2.13
CA MET A 146 -8.20 6.81 1.89
C MET A 146 -7.87 6.04 3.18
N ARG A 147 -7.60 6.75 4.30
CA ARG A 147 -7.38 6.14 5.62
C ARG A 147 -8.59 5.35 6.10
N GLU A 148 -9.80 5.85 5.91
CA GLU A 148 -11.02 5.12 6.30
C GLU A 148 -11.25 3.87 5.45
N MET A 149 -10.84 3.89 4.17
CA MET A 149 -10.90 2.73 3.29
C MET A 149 -9.92 1.61 3.66
N LEU A 150 -8.79 1.95 4.27
CA LEU A 150 -7.80 0.96 4.70
C LEU A 150 -8.33 0.02 5.80
N LYS A 151 -7.99 -1.26 5.66
CA LYS A 151 -8.00 -2.25 6.76
C LYS A 151 -7.14 -1.72 7.92
N PRO A 152 -7.38 -2.17 9.16
CA PRO A 152 -6.52 -1.76 10.28
C PRO A 152 -5.02 -2.01 10.07
N GLY A 153 -4.64 -3.13 9.44
CA GLY A 153 -3.24 -3.40 9.07
C GLY A 153 -2.84 -2.92 7.67
N GLY A 154 -3.70 -2.14 7.01
CA GLY A 154 -3.47 -1.63 5.67
C GLY A 154 -2.47 -0.47 5.65
N VAL A 155 -1.89 -0.23 4.47
CA VAL A 155 -0.81 0.74 4.26
C VAL A 155 -1.22 1.78 3.22
N MET A 156 -0.84 3.03 3.45
CA MET A 156 -0.88 4.10 2.44
C MET A 156 0.54 4.41 1.99
N ALA A 157 0.77 4.39 0.68
CA ALA A 157 2.02 4.81 0.03
C ALA A 157 1.68 5.91 -0.98
N ILE A 158 2.17 7.12 -0.73
CA ILE A 158 1.86 8.31 -1.53
C ILE A 158 3.14 8.89 -2.14
N CYS A 159 3.20 8.96 -3.46
CA CYS A 159 4.30 9.58 -4.20
C CYS A 159 4.20 11.10 -4.11
N ILE A 160 5.33 11.79 -3.94
CA ILE A 160 5.38 13.25 -3.88
C ILE A 160 6.78 13.76 -4.27
N ASP A 161 6.87 15.01 -4.71
CA ASP A 161 8.17 15.69 -4.83
C ASP A 161 8.46 16.62 -3.63
N HIS A 162 9.61 17.27 -3.67
CA HIS A 162 10.07 18.16 -2.61
C HIS A 162 9.17 19.37 -2.33
N ARG A 163 8.30 19.80 -3.26
CA ARG A 163 7.51 21.03 -3.12
C ARG A 163 6.46 20.92 -2.03
N GLU A 164 5.82 19.76 -1.95
CA GLU A 164 4.76 19.47 -0.97
C GLU A 164 5.14 18.39 0.04
N LEU A 165 6.34 17.81 -0.03
CA LEU A 165 6.82 16.78 0.88
C LEU A 165 6.52 17.09 2.36
N PHE A 166 6.90 18.27 2.84
CA PHE A 166 6.72 18.63 4.25
C PHE A 166 5.25 18.88 4.61
N ARG A 167 4.48 19.53 3.72
CA ARG A 167 3.06 19.81 3.97
C ARG A 167 2.25 18.51 3.97
N LEU A 168 2.53 17.63 3.02
CA LEU A 168 1.97 16.29 3.00
C LEU A 168 2.40 15.50 4.23
N GLY A 169 3.69 15.56 4.62
CA GLY A 169 4.19 14.90 5.82
C GLY A 169 3.41 15.28 7.08
N MET A 170 3.25 16.59 7.33
CA MET A 170 2.47 17.08 8.46
C MET A 170 0.99 16.69 8.40
N LEU A 171 0.38 16.73 7.20
CA LEU A 171 -1.00 16.30 7.01
C LEU A 171 -1.17 14.79 7.27
N MET A 172 -0.20 13.98 6.84
CA MET A 172 -0.18 12.55 7.10
C MET A 172 0.00 12.26 8.59
N ASP A 173 0.85 13.00 9.31
CA ASP A 173 1.01 12.87 10.76
C ASP A 173 -0.26 13.23 11.52
N GLU A 174 -0.95 14.30 11.10
CA GLU A 174 -2.23 14.69 11.71
C GLU A 174 -3.30 13.61 11.51
N ILE A 175 -3.39 13.01 10.31
CA ILE A 175 -4.45 12.05 9.96
C ILE A 175 -4.15 10.63 10.44
N PHE A 176 -2.91 10.16 10.28
CA PHE A 176 -2.49 8.80 10.64
C PHE A 176 -1.88 8.72 12.04
N GLY A 177 -1.36 9.80 12.59
CA GLY A 177 -0.47 9.79 13.75
C GLY A 177 0.98 9.52 13.33
N GLU A 178 1.93 10.29 13.87
CA GLU A 178 3.35 10.17 13.54
C GLU A 178 3.91 8.77 13.83
N ASP A 179 3.49 8.13 14.92
CA ASP A 179 3.91 6.77 15.29
C ASP A 179 3.56 5.73 14.22
N ASN A 180 2.60 6.03 13.35
CA ASN A 180 2.19 5.16 12.27
C ASN A 180 3.00 5.34 10.97
N ARG A 181 4.01 6.23 10.96
CA ARG A 181 4.93 6.42 9.84
C ARG A 181 5.85 5.21 9.70
N LEU A 182 5.69 4.46 8.61
CA LEU A 182 6.49 3.27 8.32
C LEU A 182 7.83 3.62 7.67
N ALA A 183 7.80 4.52 6.69
CA ALA A 183 8.97 4.88 5.89
C ALA A 183 8.79 6.20 5.15
N ILE A 184 9.92 6.85 4.87
CA ILE A 184 10.06 7.86 3.82
C ILE A 184 11.05 7.26 2.82
N ILE A 185 10.56 6.90 1.65
CA ILE A 185 11.39 6.29 0.60
C ILE A 185 11.89 7.41 -0.30
N ASN A 186 13.21 7.51 -0.46
CA ASN A 186 13.85 8.37 -1.44
C ASN A 186 13.98 7.59 -2.75
N TRP A 187 13.25 8.00 -3.79
CA TRP A 187 13.29 7.39 -5.12
C TRP A 187 14.05 8.28 -6.10
N GLN A 188 15.13 7.76 -6.69
CA GLN A 188 15.86 8.47 -7.73
C GLN A 188 15.10 8.44 -9.07
N LYS A 189 14.61 9.60 -9.51
CA LYS A 189 13.82 9.73 -10.73
C LYS A 189 14.64 9.88 -12.02
N SER A 190 15.90 10.32 -11.91
CA SER A 190 16.80 10.60 -13.03
C SER A 190 18.15 9.90 -12.86
N ALA A 191 18.66 9.27 -13.92
CA ALA A 191 19.96 8.60 -13.93
C ALA A 191 21.15 9.58 -13.90
N ALA A 192 20.99 10.75 -14.53
CA ALA A 192 22.01 11.79 -14.50
C ALA A 192 21.45 13.03 -13.80
N ALA A 193 22.20 13.54 -12.82
CA ALA A 193 21.97 14.89 -12.32
C ALA A 193 22.24 15.87 -13.47
N ARG A 194 21.26 16.70 -13.82
CA ARG A 194 21.53 17.80 -14.75
C ARG A 194 22.45 18.78 -14.01
N PRO A 195 23.65 19.11 -14.53
CA PRO A 195 24.52 20.07 -13.90
C PRO A 195 23.76 21.38 -13.76
N ASP A 196 23.53 21.82 -12.53
CA ASP A 196 22.99 23.13 -12.24
C ASP A 196 24.15 23.94 -11.65
N ASN A 197 24.55 24.99 -12.37
CA ASN A 197 25.68 25.84 -11.99
C ASN A 197 25.32 26.82 -10.84
N LYS A 198 24.08 26.79 -10.34
CA LYS A 198 23.57 27.70 -9.31
C LYS A 198 23.09 26.98 -8.05
N HIS A 199 22.51 25.78 -8.19
CA HIS A 199 21.89 25.07 -7.07
C HIS A 199 22.13 23.55 -7.11
N VAL A 200 21.68 22.83 -6.07
CA VAL A 200 21.73 21.37 -6.02
C VAL A 200 20.66 20.79 -6.95
N SER A 201 21.09 19.98 -7.93
CA SER A 201 20.20 19.30 -8.87
C SER A 201 19.28 18.31 -8.13
N THR A 202 17.95 18.45 -8.31
CA THR A 202 16.99 17.54 -7.67
C THR A 202 16.81 16.28 -8.51
N ALA A 203 17.51 15.21 -8.13
CA ALA A 203 17.45 13.91 -8.81
C ALA A 203 16.45 12.92 -8.18
N THR A 204 15.86 13.27 -7.03
CA THR A 204 14.98 12.38 -6.25
C THR A 204 13.55 12.93 -6.13
N GLU A 205 12.64 11.99 -5.95
CA GLU A 205 11.28 12.16 -5.44
C GLU A 205 11.08 11.23 -4.24
N TYR A 206 9.91 11.29 -3.61
CA TYR A 206 9.67 10.64 -2.33
C TYR A 206 8.41 9.79 -2.38
N VAL A 207 8.39 8.71 -1.59
CA VAL A 207 7.17 7.99 -1.25
C VAL A 207 7.01 7.98 0.25
N LEU A 208 5.96 8.64 0.75
CA LEU A 208 5.61 8.60 2.18
C LEU A 208 4.76 7.36 2.44
N VAL A 209 5.15 6.56 3.43
CA VAL A 209 4.49 5.30 3.75
C VAL A 209 4.00 5.30 5.19
N TYR A 210 2.69 5.10 5.38
CA TYR A 210 2.03 5.07 6.68
C TYR A 210 1.16 3.82 6.82
N GLY A 211 1.16 3.23 8.00
CA GLY A 211 0.19 2.20 8.38
C GLY A 211 -1.09 2.84 8.93
N LYS A 212 -2.25 2.22 8.77
CA LYS A 212 -3.43 2.64 9.54
C LYS A 212 -3.26 2.38 11.05
N ASP A 213 -2.65 1.24 11.37
CA ASP A 213 -2.17 0.85 12.69
C ASP A 213 -0.86 0.05 12.49
N ILE A 214 0.27 0.68 12.80
CA ILE A 214 1.61 0.13 12.58
C ILE A 214 1.83 -1.21 13.27
N THR A 215 1.18 -1.47 14.41
CA THR A 215 1.32 -2.73 15.15
C THR A 215 0.75 -3.92 14.37
N ARG A 216 -0.19 -3.64 13.46
CA ARG A 216 -0.89 -4.63 12.62
C ARG A 216 -0.34 -4.72 11.21
N VAL A 217 0.50 -3.78 10.79
CA VAL A 217 1.15 -3.80 9.47
C VAL A 217 2.09 -4.99 9.36
N ARG A 218 2.13 -5.59 8.17
CA ARG A 218 3.09 -6.64 7.80
C ARG A 218 3.76 -6.24 6.50
N THR A 219 5.08 -6.11 6.53
CA THR A 219 5.91 -5.86 5.34
C THR A 219 6.49 -7.18 4.86
N ALA A 220 6.23 -7.54 3.60
CA ALA A 220 6.80 -8.74 3.00
C ALA A 220 8.32 -8.61 2.83
N SER A 221 9.01 -9.74 2.83
CA SER A 221 10.44 -9.80 2.45
C SER A 221 10.53 -10.03 0.95
N LEU A 222 11.46 -9.36 0.27
CA LEU A 222 11.69 -9.61 -1.15
C LEU A 222 12.42 -10.93 -1.39
N ALA A 223 12.35 -11.45 -2.61
CA ALA A 223 13.18 -12.58 -3.04
C ALA A 223 14.68 -12.24 -2.94
N ARG A 224 15.49 -13.27 -2.65
CA ARG A 224 16.95 -13.17 -2.50
C ARG A 224 17.62 -13.78 -3.74
N GLY A 225 18.58 -13.09 -4.34
CA GLY A 225 19.32 -13.53 -5.53
C GLY A 225 20.75 -13.96 -5.23
N GLU A 226 21.47 -14.45 -6.25
CA GLU A 226 22.88 -14.90 -6.13
C GLU A 226 23.83 -13.78 -5.70
N ALA A 227 23.57 -12.54 -6.13
CA ALA A 227 24.35 -11.36 -5.72
C ALA A 227 24.36 -11.15 -4.19
N ASP A 228 23.27 -11.48 -3.49
CA ASP A 228 23.14 -11.35 -2.03
C ASP A 228 23.90 -12.46 -1.27
N ASN A 229 24.35 -13.47 -1.99
CA ASN A 229 25.08 -14.61 -1.45
C ASN A 229 26.60 -14.49 -1.68
N LYS A 230 27.08 -13.49 -2.44
CA LYS A 230 28.52 -13.26 -2.71
C LYS A 230 29.39 -13.17 -1.45
N ARG A 231 28.82 -12.73 -0.32
CA ARG A 231 29.52 -12.63 0.97
C ARG A 231 29.65 -13.96 1.72
N TYR A 232 29.01 -15.01 1.24
CA TYR A 232 29.06 -16.35 1.80
C TYR A 232 29.99 -17.20 0.94
N SER A 233 30.83 -17.99 1.60
CA SER A 233 31.77 -18.91 0.95
C SER A 233 32.08 -20.06 1.91
N ASN A 234 32.71 -21.12 1.41
CA ASN A 234 33.12 -22.24 2.24
C ASN A 234 34.65 -22.48 2.18
N PRO A 235 35.47 -21.57 2.72
CA PRO A 235 36.93 -21.62 2.56
C PRO A 235 37.59 -22.79 3.30
N ASP A 236 36.88 -23.44 4.23
CA ASP A 236 37.38 -24.51 5.07
C ASP A 236 36.64 -25.84 4.86
N ASN A 237 35.83 -25.97 3.81
CA ASN A 237 35.03 -27.17 3.53
C ASN A 237 34.18 -27.62 4.74
N ASP A 238 33.53 -26.66 5.40
CA ASP A 238 32.58 -26.90 6.47
C ASP A 238 31.35 -27.68 5.97
N PRO A 239 30.91 -28.74 6.67
CA PRO A 239 29.71 -29.50 6.29
C PRO A 239 28.39 -28.70 6.40
N GLY A 240 28.38 -27.55 7.08
CA GLY A 240 27.25 -26.64 7.18
C GLY A 240 27.04 -25.73 5.96
N ASN A 241 27.70 -26.02 4.83
CA ASN A 241 27.67 -25.25 3.57
C ASN A 241 28.20 -23.81 3.74
N ASP A 242 27.94 -22.94 2.74
CA ASP A 242 28.48 -21.58 2.68
C ASP A 242 28.14 -20.75 3.93
N TRP A 243 29.17 -20.10 4.47
CA TRP A 243 29.06 -19.24 5.64
C TRP A 243 29.78 -17.92 5.41
N ARG A 244 29.47 -16.93 6.26
CA ARG A 244 30.20 -15.65 6.29
C ARG A 244 30.65 -15.31 7.70
N GLU A 245 31.56 -14.36 7.82
CA GLU A 245 31.99 -13.84 9.11
C GLU A 245 30.82 -13.15 9.85
N GLY A 246 30.57 -13.60 11.07
CA GLY A 246 29.60 -13.02 12.00
C GLY A 246 30.28 -12.29 13.15
N ASN A 247 29.65 -11.22 13.62
CA ASN A 247 30.13 -10.46 14.75
C ASN A 247 29.83 -11.18 16.08
N LEU A 248 30.88 -11.45 16.88
CA LEU A 248 30.76 -12.04 18.22
C LEU A 248 30.29 -11.01 19.27
N THR A 249 30.35 -9.70 18.99
CA THR A 249 29.86 -8.62 19.86
C THR A 249 28.39 -8.28 19.58
N ALA A 250 27.59 -8.15 20.64
CA ALA A 250 26.24 -7.58 20.60
C ALA A 250 26.27 -6.08 20.93
N LYS A 251 25.30 -5.32 20.41
CA LYS A 251 25.17 -3.89 20.75
C LYS A 251 24.70 -3.66 22.19
N SER A 252 23.96 -4.60 22.76
CA SER A 252 23.49 -4.57 24.15
C SER A 252 24.64 -4.87 25.11
N TYR A 253 24.81 -4.01 26.12
CA TYR A 253 25.80 -4.23 27.17
C TYR A 253 25.32 -5.26 28.20
N SER A 254 26.25 -6.07 28.71
CA SER A 254 26.03 -6.96 29.84
C SER A 254 27.34 -7.17 30.58
N ALA A 255 27.40 -6.76 31.86
CA ALA A 255 28.61 -6.84 32.67
C ALA A 255 29.15 -8.28 32.81
N LYS A 256 28.27 -9.30 32.83
CA LYS A 256 28.68 -10.71 32.90
C LYS A 256 29.34 -11.22 31.60
N ASP A 257 29.00 -10.61 30.47
CA ASP A 257 29.47 -10.98 29.13
C ASP A 257 30.52 -9.97 28.59
N ASP A 258 31.00 -9.05 29.43
CA ASP A 258 32.15 -8.19 29.18
C ASP A 258 33.38 -8.78 29.88
N TYR A 259 34.13 -9.58 29.13
CA TYR A 259 35.34 -10.25 29.61
C TYR A 259 36.36 -10.44 28.47
N GLY A 260 37.63 -10.68 28.81
CA GLY A 260 38.68 -10.94 27.83
C GLY A 260 38.65 -12.35 27.24
N ILE A 261 38.94 -12.51 25.94
CA ILE A 261 39.18 -13.79 25.27
C ILE A 261 40.63 -13.83 24.78
N GLN A 262 41.44 -14.75 25.32
CA GLN A 262 42.82 -14.93 24.87
C GLN A 262 42.88 -15.69 23.53
N SER A 263 43.59 -15.15 22.55
CA SER A 263 43.90 -15.87 21.30
C SER A 263 44.85 -17.05 21.58
N PRO A 264 44.53 -18.27 21.09
CA PRO A 264 45.42 -19.42 21.24
C PRO A 264 46.64 -19.36 20.30
N PHE A 265 46.64 -18.42 19.33
CA PHE A 265 47.71 -18.24 18.35
C PHE A 265 48.74 -17.22 18.82
N THR A 266 48.28 -16.07 19.32
CA THR A 266 49.13 -14.92 19.65
C THR A 266 49.23 -14.64 21.14
N GLY A 267 48.31 -15.18 21.95
CA GLY A 267 48.21 -14.85 23.37
C GLY A 267 47.54 -13.50 23.66
N VAL A 268 47.25 -12.69 22.64
CA VAL A 268 46.56 -11.39 22.79
C VAL A 268 45.17 -11.60 23.38
N VAL A 269 44.78 -10.74 24.33
CA VAL A 269 43.43 -10.74 24.91
C VAL A 269 42.54 -9.76 24.16
N HIS A 270 41.43 -10.26 23.64
CA HIS A 270 40.43 -9.47 22.92
C HIS A 270 39.21 -9.21 23.80
N TYR A 271 38.69 -8.00 23.72
CA TYR A 271 37.45 -7.59 24.38
C TYR A 271 36.32 -7.38 23.36
N PRO A 272 35.05 -7.27 23.79
CA PRO A 272 33.97 -6.81 22.93
C PRO A 272 34.33 -5.48 22.26
N ALA A 273 33.86 -5.25 21.03
CA ALA A 273 34.09 -3.98 20.33
C ALA A 273 33.10 -2.89 20.78
N GLY A 274 33.57 -1.65 20.96
CA GLY A 274 32.75 -0.52 21.39
C GLY A 274 32.21 -0.69 22.81
N ASN A 275 30.97 -0.24 23.04
CA ASN A 275 30.29 -0.32 24.35
C ASN A 275 29.44 -1.60 24.52
N GLY A 276 29.68 -2.62 23.70
CA GLY A 276 28.91 -3.86 23.69
C GLY A 276 29.43 -4.93 24.65
N ALA A 277 28.79 -6.10 24.62
CA ALA A 277 29.25 -7.31 25.31
C ALA A 277 29.25 -8.51 24.35
N TRP A 278 29.83 -9.64 24.74
CA TRP A 278 29.81 -10.85 23.91
C TRP A 278 28.37 -11.35 23.71
N ARG A 279 28.02 -11.69 22.47
CA ARG A 279 26.66 -12.07 22.05
C ARG A 279 26.21 -13.43 22.57
N HIS A 280 27.15 -14.35 22.79
CA HIS A 280 26.86 -15.72 23.15
C HIS A 280 27.21 -15.99 24.61
N PRO A 281 26.46 -16.89 25.29
CA PRO A 281 26.80 -17.30 26.63
C PRO A 281 28.25 -17.78 26.72
N LYS A 282 28.97 -17.31 27.74
CA LYS A 282 30.39 -17.62 27.99
C LYS A 282 30.73 -19.12 27.94
N LYS A 283 29.81 -19.97 28.41
CA LYS A 283 29.94 -21.44 28.32
C LYS A 283 30.11 -21.92 26.88
N ASN A 284 29.33 -21.38 25.93
CA ASN A 284 29.40 -21.76 24.52
C ASN A 284 30.70 -21.26 23.88
N VAL A 285 31.09 -20.01 24.21
CA VAL A 285 32.36 -19.43 23.77
C VAL A 285 33.54 -20.29 24.20
N LYS A 286 33.55 -20.74 25.47
CA LYS A 286 34.57 -21.66 25.99
C LYS A 286 34.62 -22.99 25.24
N ILE A 287 33.47 -23.59 24.92
CA ILE A 287 33.41 -24.83 24.13
C ILE A 287 34.05 -24.63 22.75
N TRP A 288 33.75 -23.53 22.07
CA TRP A 288 34.31 -23.24 20.75
C TRP A 288 35.80 -22.92 20.79
N LEU A 289 36.27 -22.25 21.86
CA LEU A 289 37.69 -22.00 22.09
C LEU A 289 38.47 -23.30 22.32
N ASN A 290 37.94 -24.21 23.13
CA ASN A 290 38.55 -25.53 23.36
C ASN A 290 38.70 -26.36 22.08
N ALA A 291 37.81 -26.16 21.10
CA ALA A 291 37.88 -26.85 19.81
C ALA A 291 39.10 -26.46 18.96
N TRP A 292 39.83 -25.40 19.33
CA TRP A 292 41.13 -25.05 18.73
C TRP A 292 42.29 -25.92 19.24
N GLY A 293 42.07 -26.75 20.27
CA GLY A 293 43.03 -27.70 20.81
C GLY A 293 43.46 -27.42 22.25
N PRO A 294 43.84 -26.18 22.62
CA PRO A 294 44.16 -25.83 24.01
C PRO A 294 42.92 -25.81 24.91
N GLU A 295 43.08 -26.19 26.18
CA GLU A 295 42.02 -26.07 27.19
C GLU A 295 41.98 -24.64 27.74
N TYR A 296 40.78 -24.07 27.83
CA TYR A 296 40.54 -22.75 28.41
C TYR A 296 40.03 -22.84 29.85
N GLU A 297 40.39 -21.85 30.66
CA GLU A 297 39.89 -21.63 32.02
C GLU A 297 39.31 -20.22 32.17
N GLU A 298 38.43 -20.05 33.15
CA GLU A 298 37.96 -18.72 33.55
C GLU A 298 38.89 -18.18 34.64
N ARG A 299 39.61 -17.10 34.35
CA ARG A 299 40.58 -16.52 35.27
C ARG A 299 40.38 -15.03 35.41
N ASP A 300 40.44 -14.54 36.65
CA ASP A 300 40.55 -13.11 36.89
C ASP A 300 41.97 -12.65 36.52
N ILE A 301 42.07 -11.67 35.62
CA ILE A 301 43.35 -11.14 35.12
C ILE A 301 43.66 -9.73 35.66
N GLY A 302 42.86 -9.23 36.61
CA GLY A 302 43.10 -7.95 37.28
C GLY A 302 42.83 -6.71 36.43
N ASP A 303 42.01 -6.84 35.38
CA ASP A 303 41.65 -5.76 34.45
C ASP A 303 40.36 -5.00 34.82
N GLY A 304 39.74 -5.36 35.95
CA GLY A 304 38.49 -4.78 36.43
C GLY A 304 37.24 -5.25 35.68
N ARG A 305 37.34 -6.29 34.84
CA ARG A 305 36.22 -6.86 34.08
C ARG A 305 35.84 -8.25 34.61
N GLY A 306 34.86 -8.88 33.97
CA GLY A 306 34.53 -10.28 34.25
C GLY A 306 35.72 -11.21 33.95
N LYS A 307 35.80 -12.35 34.66
CA LYS A 307 36.87 -13.36 34.48
C LYS A 307 37.12 -13.64 32.99
N ALA A 308 38.35 -13.49 32.51
CA ALA A 308 38.68 -13.77 31.12
C ALA A 308 38.66 -15.28 30.82
N LEU A 309 38.42 -15.63 29.56
CA LEU A 309 38.70 -16.96 29.02
C LEU A 309 40.15 -16.99 28.53
N VAL A 310 41.01 -17.66 29.28
CA VAL A 310 42.45 -17.76 29.03
C VAL A 310 42.86 -19.21 28.82
N VAL A 311 43.94 -19.43 28.07
CA VAL A 311 44.48 -20.78 27.90
C VAL A 311 45.08 -21.23 29.22
N LYS A 312 44.73 -22.43 29.67
CA LYS A 312 45.14 -23.00 30.95
C LYS A 312 46.67 -23.02 31.08
N GLY A 313 47.16 -22.43 32.16
CA GLY A 313 48.61 -22.32 32.44
C GLY A 313 49.37 -21.31 31.55
N GLN A 314 48.69 -20.47 30.78
CA GLN A 314 49.33 -19.42 29.96
C GLN A 314 49.03 -18.03 30.54
N GLN A 315 49.97 -17.09 30.37
CA GLN A 315 49.80 -15.70 30.82
C GLN A 315 49.06 -14.86 29.77
N PRO A 316 48.25 -13.86 30.15
CA PRO A 316 47.63 -12.96 29.20
C PRO A 316 48.69 -12.21 28.37
N GLY A 317 48.50 -12.08 27.06
CA GLY A 317 49.45 -11.40 26.17
C GLY A 317 50.63 -12.26 25.69
N ALA A 318 50.80 -13.49 26.20
CA ALA A 318 51.85 -14.40 25.78
C ALA A 318 51.31 -15.83 25.59
N ILE A 319 51.87 -16.58 24.65
CA ILE A 319 51.51 -17.98 24.44
C ILE A 319 52.76 -18.82 24.15
N ALA A 320 52.88 -19.97 24.79
CA ALA A 320 53.97 -20.90 24.51
C ALA A 320 53.89 -21.43 23.07
N SER A 321 55.05 -21.57 22.40
CA SER A 321 55.12 -22.07 21.02
C SER A 321 54.47 -23.45 20.85
N SER A 322 54.52 -24.31 21.87
CA SER A 322 53.86 -25.64 21.85
C SER A 322 52.33 -25.54 21.81
N VAL A 323 51.75 -24.49 22.38
CA VAL A 323 50.30 -24.23 22.40
C VAL A 323 49.85 -23.63 21.07
N SER A 324 50.55 -22.60 20.58
CA SER A 324 50.21 -21.99 19.29
C SER A 324 50.37 -22.97 18.12
N LYS A 325 51.38 -23.85 18.16
CA LYS A 325 51.52 -24.96 17.18
C LYS A 325 50.30 -25.87 17.11
N LYS A 326 49.63 -26.15 18.23
CA LYS A 326 48.39 -26.95 18.24
C LYS A 326 47.24 -26.20 17.56
N ALA A 327 47.10 -24.91 17.83
CA ALA A 327 46.09 -24.07 17.19
C ALA A 327 46.32 -23.96 15.68
N TYR A 328 47.57 -23.76 15.23
CA TYR A 328 47.91 -23.77 13.80
C TYR A 328 47.69 -25.13 13.13
N ALA A 329 48.01 -26.24 13.81
CA ALA A 329 47.70 -27.57 13.30
C ALA A 329 46.19 -27.81 13.17
N ARG A 330 45.37 -27.17 14.01
CA ARG A 330 43.91 -27.20 13.89
C ARG A 330 43.39 -26.32 12.76
N LEU A 331 44.00 -25.16 12.54
CA LEU A 331 43.69 -24.23 11.45
C LEU A 331 43.98 -24.83 10.07
N ALA A 332 45.04 -25.64 9.95
CA ALA A 332 45.40 -26.33 8.71
C ALA A 332 44.40 -27.45 8.31
N LYS A 333 43.43 -27.79 9.17
CA LYS A 333 42.39 -28.78 8.88
C LYS A 333 41.11 -28.09 8.44
N ASN A 334 40.34 -28.78 7.60
CA ASN A 334 38.98 -28.41 7.24
C ASN A 334 38.05 -28.27 8.47
N ASN A 335 36.87 -27.68 8.25
CA ASN A 335 35.80 -27.50 9.21
C ASN A 335 36.29 -26.80 10.48
N TRP A 336 36.67 -25.53 10.38
CA TRP A 336 37.12 -24.73 11.50
C TRP A 336 36.05 -24.62 12.60
N PRO A 337 36.43 -24.48 13.88
CA PRO A 337 35.48 -24.22 14.95
C PRO A 337 34.54 -23.03 14.66
N PHE A 338 33.34 -23.07 15.24
CA PHE A 338 32.31 -22.03 15.06
C PHE A 338 32.78 -20.62 15.44
N LEU A 339 33.59 -20.51 16.50
CA LEU A 339 34.37 -19.31 16.81
C LEU A 339 35.75 -19.45 16.19
N TRP A 340 36.20 -18.45 15.45
CA TRP A 340 37.47 -18.48 14.72
C TRP A 340 38.21 -17.15 14.74
N PHE A 341 39.48 -17.16 14.32
CA PHE A 341 40.45 -16.06 14.50
C PHE A 341 41.04 -15.58 13.16
N GLY A 342 40.26 -15.64 12.07
CA GLY A 342 40.77 -15.31 10.73
C GLY A 342 41.55 -16.47 10.10
N ARG A 343 41.90 -16.30 8.82
CA ARG A 343 42.57 -17.34 8.01
C ARG A 343 44.02 -17.59 8.42
N ASP A 344 44.62 -16.65 9.16
CA ASP A 344 45.99 -16.66 9.65
C ASP A 344 46.09 -16.83 11.17
N GLY A 345 44.95 -16.89 11.88
CA GLY A 345 44.89 -16.95 13.34
C GLY A 345 45.24 -15.65 14.05
N LEU A 346 45.47 -14.55 13.32
CA LEU A 346 45.85 -13.24 13.86
C LEU A 346 44.66 -12.30 14.05
N GLY A 347 43.49 -12.68 13.53
CA GLY A 347 42.26 -11.93 13.65
C GLY A 347 41.67 -11.95 15.07
N ARG A 348 40.76 -11.01 15.32
CA ARG A 348 39.93 -11.02 16.53
C ARG A 348 38.96 -12.21 16.48
N PRO A 349 38.48 -12.71 17.64
CA PRO A 349 37.47 -13.77 17.65
C PRO A 349 36.19 -13.31 16.94
N ARG A 350 35.75 -14.12 15.97
CA ARG A 350 34.53 -13.97 15.18
C ARG A 350 33.74 -15.29 15.22
N VAL A 351 32.48 -15.27 14.80
CA VAL A 351 31.65 -16.48 14.68
C VAL A 351 31.29 -16.75 13.23
N LYS A 352 30.95 -17.99 12.89
CA LYS A 352 30.37 -18.32 11.56
C LYS A 352 28.89 -17.97 11.52
N THR A 353 28.41 -17.51 10.36
CA THR A 353 26.99 -17.31 10.06
C THR A 353 26.63 -18.08 8.79
N TYR A 354 25.93 -19.21 8.93
CA TYR A 354 25.60 -20.11 7.82
C TYR A 354 24.45 -19.58 6.98
N LEU A 355 24.58 -19.66 5.65
CA LEU A 355 23.58 -19.17 4.69
C LEU A 355 22.21 -19.82 4.90
N GLU A 356 22.19 -21.13 5.15
CA GLU A 356 20.96 -21.92 5.33
C GLU A 356 20.14 -21.50 6.56
N GLN A 357 20.80 -20.95 7.58
CA GLN A 357 20.16 -20.50 8.82
C GLN A 357 19.63 -19.07 8.72
N ILE A 358 19.94 -18.36 7.63
CA ILE A 358 19.43 -17.01 7.40
C ILE A 358 18.03 -17.09 6.79
N LYS A 359 17.08 -16.40 7.43
CA LYS A 359 15.72 -16.22 6.91
C LYS A 359 15.80 -15.78 5.45
N LYS A 360 15.15 -16.52 4.56
CA LYS A 360 15.12 -16.23 3.12
C LYS A 360 14.44 -14.88 2.89
N GLY A 361 15.07 -14.05 2.05
CA GLY A 361 14.55 -12.78 1.56
C GLY A 361 15.31 -11.52 2.00
N LYS A 362 15.16 -10.41 1.26
CA LYS A 362 15.78 -9.10 1.58
C LYS A 362 14.84 -8.26 2.47
N VAL A 363 15.43 -7.51 3.40
CA VAL A 363 14.71 -6.49 4.19
C VAL A 363 14.62 -5.20 3.36
N PRO A 364 13.42 -4.62 3.18
CA PRO A 364 13.25 -3.34 2.48
C PRO A 364 13.86 -2.17 3.25
N VAL A 365 14.28 -1.11 2.54
CA VAL A 365 15.01 0.06 3.07
C VAL A 365 14.56 1.36 2.41
N THR A 366 14.95 2.51 2.97
CA THR A 366 14.39 3.84 2.68
C THR A 366 15.15 4.69 1.66
N TYR A 367 16.32 4.26 1.18
CA TYR A 367 17.10 4.98 0.18
C TYR A 367 17.21 4.13 -1.08
N TRP A 368 16.77 4.64 -2.24
CA TRP A 368 16.79 3.95 -3.53
C TRP A 368 17.55 4.83 -4.56
N SER A 369 18.83 4.52 -4.80
CA SER A 369 19.75 5.29 -5.66
C SER A 369 20.08 4.57 -6.97
N ASP A 370 20.73 5.26 -7.91
CA ASP A 370 21.27 4.76 -9.17
C ASP A 370 22.80 4.78 -9.09
N THR A 371 23.40 3.91 -8.29
CA THR A 371 24.87 3.84 -8.27
C THR A 371 25.36 2.50 -7.75
N ASP A 372 25.52 1.57 -8.67
CA ASP A 372 26.83 0.98 -8.94
C ASP A 372 27.65 2.01 -9.75
N LEU A 373 28.27 2.99 -9.09
CA LEU A 373 29.44 3.63 -9.72
C LEU A 373 30.60 2.69 -9.45
N ALA A 374 31.12 2.07 -10.51
CA ALA A 374 32.41 1.42 -10.47
C ALA A 374 33.45 2.38 -9.87
N SER A 375 33.90 2.08 -8.66
CA SER A 375 35.23 2.48 -8.19
C SER A 375 36.12 1.24 -8.17
N GLU A 376 36.53 0.79 -9.36
CA GLU A 376 37.92 0.37 -9.48
C GLU A 376 38.76 1.62 -9.22
N ILE A 377 39.11 1.83 -7.95
CA ILE A 377 40.27 2.55 -7.40
C ILE A 377 39.90 3.03 -5.98
N LEU A 378 40.51 2.36 -5.00
CA LEU A 378 40.80 2.81 -3.63
C LEU A 378 39.61 3.16 -2.73
N THR A 379 39.00 2.14 -2.11
CA THR A 379 39.08 1.89 -0.65
C THR A 379 38.32 0.61 -0.32
N ASP A 380 38.99 -0.35 0.31
CA ASP A 380 38.46 -1.63 0.80
C ASP A 380 37.50 -1.48 2.01
N ILE A 381 36.51 -0.59 1.88
CA ILE A 381 35.39 -0.54 2.79
C ILE A 381 34.12 -0.46 1.94
N ASP A 382 33.68 -1.63 1.46
CA ASP A 382 32.27 -1.85 1.10
C ASP A 382 31.44 -1.73 2.39
N LEU A 383 31.15 -0.49 2.80
CA LEU A 383 30.04 -0.18 3.70
C LEU A 383 28.79 -0.54 2.91
N GLY A 384 28.45 -1.84 2.89
CA GLY A 384 27.33 -2.38 2.14
C GLY A 384 26.12 -1.46 2.26
N SER A 385 25.88 -0.67 1.22
CA SER A 385 24.79 0.26 1.18
C SER A 385 23.53 -0.59 1.16
N THR A 386 22.75 -0.48 2.22
CA THR A 386 21.42 -1.10 2.29
C THR A 386 20.47 -0.17 1.54
N SER A 387 20.46 -0.29 0.22
CA SER A 387 19.68 0.51 -0.75
C SER A 387 19.19 -0.39 -1.90
N TRP A 388 18.11 -0.02 -2.57
CA TRP A 388 17.64 -0.67 -3.79
C TRP A 388 17.99 0.17 -5.00
N ASP A 389 18.70 -0.41 -5.95
CA ASP A 389 19.21 0.29 -7.12
C ASP A 389 18.11 0.53 -8.18
N TYR A 390 18.25 1.53 -9.08
CA TYR A 390 17.30 1.79 -10.18
C TYR A 390 17.08 0.58 -11.09
N SER A 391 18.09 -0.29 -11.22
CA SER A 391 17.96 -1.58 -11.92
C SER A 391 16.78 -2.38 -11.37
N GLU A 392 16.54 -2.26 -10.06
CA GLU A 392 15.42 -2.86 -9.37
C GLU A 392 14.17 -1.95 -9.24
N SER A 393 14.27 -0.60 -9.17
CA SER A 393 13.10 0.29 -8.95
C SER A 393 12.56 1.05 -10.19
N GLY A 394 13.35 1.18 -11.26
CA GLY A 394 13.02 1.97 -12.46
C GLY A 394 13.14 3.49 -12.28
N ARG A 395 13.14 4.22 -13.41
CA ARG A 395 13.29 5.69 -13.54
C ARG A 395 12.11 6.31 -14.29
N SER A 396 11.86 7.62 -14.15
CA SER A 396 10.74 8.29 -14.83
C SER A 396 10.71 8.07 -16.34
N ALA A 397 11.88 8.03 -16.99
CA ALA A 397 11.98 7.76 -18.43
C ALA A 397 11.49 6.34 -18.80
N ASP A 398 11.69 5.37 -17.90
CA ASP A 398 11.25 3.99 -18.10
C ASP A 398 9.71 3.93 -18.09
N GLY A 399 9.04 4.64 -17.17
CA GLY A 399 7.58 4.71 -17.10
C GLY A 399 6.94 5.29 -18.37
N VAL A 400 7.51 6.37 -18.93
CA VAL A 400 7.03 6.97 -20.19
C VAL A 400 7.25 6.01 -21.37
N ALA A 401 8.42 5.36 -21.43
CA ALA A 401 8.74 4.39 -22.48
C ALA A 401 7.80 3.17 -22.41
N GLU A 402 7.50 2.66 -21.22
CA GLU A 402 6.53 1.59 -20.98
C GLU A 402 5.14 1.99 -21.47
N LEU A 403 4.64 3.16 -21.07
CA LEU A 403 3.33 3.64 -21.52
C LEU A 403 3.27 3.75 -23.04
N THR A 404 4.29 4.38 -23.64
CA THR A 404 4.42 4.52 -25.09
C THR A 404 4.40 3.17 -25.81
N ALA A 405 5.06 2.16 -25.26
CA ALA A 405 5.06 0.82 -25.84
C ALA A 405 3.64 0.22 -25.86
N VAL A 406 2.87 0.42 -24.78
CA VAL A 406 1.50 -0.09 -24.66
C VAL A 406 0.52 0.67 -25.55
N VAL A 407 0.40 2.00 -25.38
CA VAL A 407 -0.67 2.78 -26.01
C VAL A 407 -0.28 3.46 -27.32
N GLY A 408 1.01 3.62 -27.59
CA GLY A 408 1.54 4.30 -28.78
C GLY A 408 2.08 5.70 -28.46
N GLN A 409 2.70 6.34 -29.44
CA GLN A 409 3.23 7.71 -29.32
C GLN A 409 2.11 8.76 -29.32
N GLY A 410 2.39 9.97 -28.81
CA GLY A 410 1.45 11.08 -28.85
C GLY A 410 0.33 11.01 -27.80
N HIS A 411 0.49 10.18 -26.77
CA HIS A 411 -0.48 10.04 -25.68
C HIS A 411 -0.56 11.25 -24.71
N GLY A 412 0.33 12.24 -24.86
CA GLY A 412 0.24 13.52 -24.13
C GLY A 412 0.57 13.49 -22.64
N PHE A 413 1.05 12.36 -22.10
CA PHE A 413 1.30 12.19 -20.66
C PHE A 413 2.79 12.12 -20.34
N SER A 414 3.32 13.06 -19.57
CA SER A 414 4.76 13.23 -19.34
C SER A 414 5.26 12.68 -17.99
N THR A 415 4.36 12.42 -17.05
CA THR A 415 4.68 12.08 -15.65
C THR A 415 4.18 10.68 -15.29
N VAL A 416 4.68 9.66 -15.99
CA VAL A 416 4.35 8.26 -15.70
C VAL A 416 5.27 7.70 -14.62
N LYS A 417 4.69 7.12 -13.57
CA LYS A 417 5.48 6.33 -12.61
C LYS A 417 5.90 4.99 -13.21
N PRO A 418 7.14 4.54 -12.97
CA PRO A 418 7.63 3.28 -13.53
C PRO A 418 6.86 2.08 -12.98
N LEU A 419 6.63 1.08 -13.82
CA LEU A 419 5.95 -0.15 -13.44
C LEU A 419 6.68 -0.89 -12.31
N LYS A 420 8.02 -0.90 -12.34
CA LYS A 420 8.86 -1.51 -11.30
C LYS A 420 8.64 -0.91 -9.91
N LEU A 421 8.56 0.43 -9.81
CA LEU A 421 8.30 1.14 -8.56
C LEU A 421 6.97 0.70 -7.96
N MET A 422 5.90 0.74 -8.76
CA MET A 422 4.56 0.37 -8.29
C MET A 422 4.49 -1.11 -7.90
N THR A 423 5.04 -2.00 -8.73
CA THR A 423 5.09 -3.45 -8.49
C THR A 423 5.80 -3.78 -7.17
N LYS A 424 6.94 -3.15 -6.89
CA LYS A 424 7.67 -3.33 -5.64
C LYS A 424 6.85 -2.91 -4.42
N ILE A 425 6.23 -1.73 -4.45
CA ILE A 425 5.40 -1.25 -3.34
C ILE A 425 4.22 -2.21 -3.09
N ILE A 426 3.55 -2.67 -4.15
CA ILE A 426 2.45 -3.64 -4.06
C ILE A 426 2.95 -4.97 -3.48
N GLN A 427 4.11 -5.47 -3.91
CA GLN A 427 4.69 -6.70 -3.41
C GLN A 427 5.00 -6.64 -1.91
N LEU A 428 5.43 -5.46 -1.42
CA LEU A 428 5.78 -5.26 -0.01
C LEU A 428 4.57 -5.21 0.92
N TRP A 429 3.51 -4.52 0.51
CA TRP A 429 2.42 -4.14 1.43
C TRP A 429 1.03 -4.59 1.02
N CYS A 430 0.84 -5.15 -0.18
CA CYS A 430 -0.41 -5.78 -0.57
C CYS A 430 -0.28 -7.31 -0.55
N ARG A 431 -1.13 -7.95 0.25
CA ARG A 431 -1.22 -9.42 0.35
C ARG A 431 -1.59 -10.02 -1.02
N PRO A 432 -1.21 -11.28 -1.32
CA PRO A 432 -1.56 -11.98 -2.57
C PRO A 432 -3.04 -11.99 -2.97
N ASP A 433 -3.94 -11.89 -2.01
CA ASP A 433 -5.41 -11.85 -2.16
C ASP A 433 -5.99 -10.47 -1.84
N GLY A 434 -5.13 -9.45 -1.75
CA GLY A 434 -5.46 -8.11 -1.26
C GLY A 434 -6.02 -7.18 -2.33
N ILE A 435 -6.53 -6.03 -1.88
CA ILE A 435 -7.09 -4.98 -2.74
C ILE A 435 -6.16 -3.76 -2.69
N VAL A 436 -5.75 -3.29 -3.87
CA VAL A 436 -5.00 -2.05 -4.10
C VAL A 436 -5.95 -0.95 -4.58
N LEU A 437 -5.98 0.19 -3.90
CA LEU A 437 -6.72 1.38 -4.33
C LEU A 437 -5.75 2.46 -4.81
N ASP A 438 -6.02 3.01 -5.99
CA ASP A 438 -5.34 4.20 -6.51
C ASP A 438 -6.37 5.25 -6.94
N PRO A 439 -6.62 6.27 -6.11
CA PRO A 439 -7.58 7.33 -6.40
C PRO A 439 -7.02 8.44 -7.32
N PHE A 440 -5.78 8.29 -7.80
CA PHE A 440 -5.12 9.18 -8.77
C PHE A 440 -4.43 8.31 -9.82
N ALA A 441 -5.21 7.46 -10.50
CA ALA A 441 -4.66 6.37 -11.28
C ALA A 441 -3.81 6.81 -12.49
N GLY A 442 -4.02 8.03 -12.98
CA GLY A 442 -3.34 8.63 -14.11
C GLY A 442 -3.35 7.69 -15.31
N SER A 443 -2.17 7.28 -15.76
CA SER A 443 -2.05 6.36 -16.90
C SER A 443 -2.48 4.91 -16.62
N GLY A 444 -2.79 4.53 -15.37
CA GLY A 444 -3.17 3.17 -14.98
C GLY A 444 -1.98 2.24 -14.68
N THR A 445 -0.83 2.79 -14.28
CA THR A 445 0.36 2.00 -13.92
C THR A 445 0.06 1.01 -12.78
N THR A 446 -0.70 1.43 -11.76
CA THR A 446 -1.04 0.58 -10.61
C THR A 446 -1.83 -0.67 -11.02
N GLY A 447 -2.82 -0.55 -11.91
CA GLY A 447 -3.58 -1.70 -12.42
C GLY A 447 -2.70 -2.65 -13.25
N HIS A 448 -1.80 -2.10 -14.07
CA HIS A 448 -0.82 -2.91 -14.81
C HIS A 448 0.09 -3.70 -13.84
N ALA A 449 0.64 -3.04 -12.82
CA ALA A 449 1.52 -3.66 -11.83
C ALA A 449 0.84 -4.81 -11.08
N VAL A 450 -0.45 -4.66 -10.72
CA VAL A 450 -1.24 -5.71 -10.07
C VAL A 450 -1.37 -6.93 -10.97
N LEU A 451 -1.72 -6.75 -12.25
CA LEU A 451 -1.91 -7.85 -13.20
C LEU A 451 -0.60 -8.59 -13.50
N GLU A 452 0.51 -7.86 -13.65
CA GLU A 452 1.83 -8.44 -13.87
C GLU A 452 2.28 -9.25 -12.66
N LEU A 453 2.16 -8.70 -11.45
CA LEU A 453 2.52 -9.40 -10.21
C LEU A 453 1.64 -10.63 -9.95
N ASN A 454 0.35 -10.58 -10.32
CA ASN A 454 -0.53 -11.74 -10.25
C ASN A 454 -0.03 -12.89 -11.13
N LYS A 455 0.40 -12.58 -12.36
CA LYS A 455 0.98 -13.57 -13.27
C LYS A 455 2.33 -14.09 -12.76
N GLU A 456 3.23 -13.21 -12.33
CA GLU A 456 4.59 -13.58 -11.89
C GLU A 456 4.60 -14.44 -10.63
N ALA A 457 3.72 -14.13 -9.67
CA ALA A 457 3.71 -14.77 -8.36
C ALA A 457 2.58 -15.78 -8.16
N ASP A 458 1.78 -16.07 -9.21
CA ASP A 458 0.57 -16.89 -9.15
C ASP A 458 -0.37 -16.45 -8.00
N THR A 459 -0.79 -15.19 -8.07
CA THR A 459 -1.62 -14.54 -7.03
C THR A 459 -2.88 -13.90 -7.62
N ASN A 460 -3.80 -13.46 -6.77
CA ASN A 460 -5.12 -12.98 -7.15
C ASN A 460 -5.46 -11.62 -6.51
N ARG A 461 -4.50 -10.68 -6.53
CA ARG A 461 -4.71 -9.32 -6.06
C ARG A 461 -5.72 -8.61 -6.95
N ARG A 462 -6.48 -7.70 -6.35
CA ARG A 462 -7.47 -6.88 -7.04
C ARG A 462 -7.05 -5.40 -7.03
N PHE A 463 -7.52 -4.64 -8.00
CA PHE A 463 -7.34 -3.20 -8.04
C PHE A 463 -8.66 -2.44 -8.15
N ILE A 464 -8.67 -1.24 -7.58
CA ILE A 464 -9.66 -0.19 -7.80
C ILE A 464 -8.89 1.05 -8.24
N LEU A 465 -9.12 1.49 -9.47
CA LEU A 465 -8.55 2.72 -10.01
C LEU A 465 -9.63 3.78 -10.08
N ILE A 466 -9.31 5.01 -9.71
CA ILE A 466 -10.17 6.16 -9.93
C ILE A 466 -9.37 7.19 -10.71
N GLU A 467 -9.95 7.65 -11.80
CA GLU A 467 -9.41 8.73 -12.60
C GLU A 467 -10.56 9.54 -13.18
N GLN A 468 -10.34 10.81 -13.47
CA GLN A 468 -11.36 11.63 -14.07
C GLN A 468 -11.03 11.93 -15.53
N GLY A 469 -11.93 11.55 -16.42
CA GLY A 469 -11.83 11.91 -17.82
C GLY A 469 -11.98 13.41 -18.06
N ASN A 470 -11.33 13.92 -19.12
CA ASN A 470 -11.51 15.30 -19.58
C ASN A 470 -12.25 15.32 -20.91
N THR A 471 -13.57 15.41 -20.84
CA THR A 471 -14.47 15.36 -21.99
C THR A 471 -14.27 16.52 -22.97
N GLU A 472 -13.83 17.69 -22.50
CA GLU A 472 -13.58 18.86 -23.37
C GLU A 472 -12.41 18.66 -24.34
N LYS A 473 -11.55 17.67 -24.09
CA LYS A 473 -10.39 17.34 -24.93
C LYS A 473 -10.49 15.95 -25.59
N GLY A 474 -11.68 15.36 -25.73
CA GLY A 474 -11.84 14.04 -26.37
C GLY A 474 -11.49 12.84 -25.46
N ASP A 475 -11.40 13.09 -24.15
CA ASP A 475 -11.11 12.23 -23.00
C ASP A 475 -9.70 11.67 -22.80
N HIS A 476 -8.74 12.54 -22.53
CA HIS A 476 -7.34 12.20 -22.27
C HIS A 476 -6.99 11.73 -20.84
N TYR A 477 -7.85 11.00 -20.13
CA TYR A 477 -7.39 10.15 -19.02
C TYR A 477 -8.21 8.86 -18.90
N ALA A 478 -9.33 8.86 -18.18
CA ALA A 478 -10.01 7.62 -17.77
C ALA A 478 -10.29 6.64 -18.93
N LYS A 479 -10.94 7.08 -20.03
CA LYS A 479 -11.31 6.18 -21.13
C LYS A 479 -10.18 5.94 -22.12
N THR A 480 -9.51 6.99 -22.61
CA THR A 480 -8.56 6.85 -23.73
C THR A 480 -7.14 6.49 -23.29
N LEU A 481 -6.82 6.62 -21.99
CA LEU A 481 -5.49 6.32 -21.47
C LEU A 481 -5.52 5.22 -20.40
N THR A 482 -6.21 5.43 -19.28
CA THR A 482 -6.20 4.51 -18.13
C THR A 482 -6.80 3.16 -18.51
N ALA A 483 -8.06 3.16 -18.99
CA ALA A 483 -8.73 1.94 -19.42
C ALA A 483 -8.06 1.30 -20.64
N GLU A 484 -7.61 2.11 -21.60
CA GLU A 484 -6.93 1.62 -22.81
C GLU A 484 -5.60 0.93 -22.49
N ARG A 485 -4.77 1.49 -21.59
CA ARG A 485 -3.54 0.85 -21.12
C ARG A 485 -3.85 -0.52 -20.51
N VAL A 486 -4.78 -0.56 -19.55
CA VAL A 486 -5.12 -1.80 -18.83
C VAL A 486 -5.72 -2.84 -19.79
N LYS A 487 -6.56 -2.41 -20.74
CA LYS A 487 -7.14 -3.28 -21.77
C LYS A 487 -6.07 -3.92 -22.67
N ARG A 488 -5.08 -3.15 -23.13
CA ARG A 488 -4.00 -3.65 -23.99
C ARG A 488 -3.04 -4.59 -23.29
N VAL A 489 -2.78 -4.39 -21.98
CA VAL A 489 -1.94 -5.35 -21.23
C VAL A 489 -2.68 -6.66 -20.97
N ILE A 490 -4.01 -6.61 -20.76
CA ILE A 490 -4.84 -7.82 -20.66
C ILE A 490 -4.89 -8.56 -22.00
N SER A 491 -5.14 -7.87 -23.12
CA SER A 491 -5.25 -8.53 -24.43
C SER A 491 -3.90 -8.91 -25.05
N GLY A 492 -2.80 -8.31 -24.60
CA GLY A 492 -1.48 -8.43 -25.23
C GLY A 492 -1.33 -7.63 -26.53
N ASP A 493 -2.36 -6.90 -26.98
CA ASP A 493 -2.32 -6.10 -28.22
C ASP A 493 -1.70 -4.73 -27.98
N TRP A 494 -0.39 -4.69 -27.74
CA TRP A 494 0.32 -3.42 -27.58
C TRP A 494 0.48 -2.70 -28.91
N SER A 495 0.69 -1.38 -28.85
CA SER A 495 0.64 -0.47 -30.01
C SER A 495 1.46 -0.90 -31.24
N LYS A 496 2.64 -1.48 -31.04
CA LYS A 496 3.58 -1.88 -32.11
C LYS A 496 3.88 -3.37 -32.16
N THR A 497 3.59 -4.11 -31.10
CA THR A 497 4.02 -5.50 -30.94
C THR A 497 2.94 -6.26 -30.19
N LYS A 498 2.71 -7.52 -30.52
CA LYS A 498 1.94 -8.39 -29.63
C LYS A 498 2.83 -8.87 -28.48
N LYS A 499 2.33 -8.78 -27.26
CA LYS A 499 2.92 -9.33 -26.04
C LYS A 499 2.04 -10.47 -25.53
N GLU A 500 2.60 -11.26 -24.63
CA GLU A 500 1.82 -12.30 -23.97
C GLU A 500 0.68 -11.65 -23.16
N PRO A 501 -0.58 -12.06 -23.36
CA PRO A 501 -1.72 -11.54 -22.60
C PRO A 501 -1.54 -11.74 -21.09
N LEU A 502 -2.03 -10.79 -20.30
CA LEU A 502 -2.18 -10.96 -18.85
C LEU A 502 -3.59 -11.47 -18.53
N VAL A 503 -3.67 -12.45 -17.63
CA VAL A 503 -4.97 -12.96 -17.17
C VAL A 503 -5.63 -11.91 -16.28
N GLY A 504 -6.88 -11.58 -16.58
CA GLY A 504 -7.67 -10.63 -15.79
C GLY A 504 -8.80 -9.98 -16.57
N GLY A 505 -9.43 -9.01 -15.93
CA GLY A 505 -10.52 -8.21 -16.47
C GLY A 505 -10.83 -7.05 -15.55
N PHE A 506 -11.59 -6.08 -16.03
CA PHE A 506 -12.10 -4.98 -15.21
C PHE A 506 -13.43 -4.45 -15.74
N ARG A 507 -14.26 -3.95 -14.82
CA ARG A 507 -15.42 -3.11 -15.13
C ARG A 507 -15.01 -1.65 -15.19
N PHE A 508 -15.39 -0.98 -16.27
CA PHE A 508 -15.30 0.47 -16.37
C PHE A 508 -16.63 1.08 -15.92
N ILE A 509 -16.57 1.96 -14.92
CA ILE A 509 -17.74 2.51 -14.22
C ILE A 509 -17.70 4.03 -14.35
N GLU A 510 -18.76 4.64 -14.86
CA GLU A 510 -18.84 6.10 -14.99
C GLU A 510 -19.71 6.66 -13.86
N LEU A 511 -19.16 7.62 -13.11
CA LEU A 511 -19.89 8.34 -12.07
C LEU A 511 -20.78 9.41 -12.72
N LYS A 512 -22.09 9.30 -12.47
CA LYS A 512 -23.07 10.26 -12.95
C LYS A 512 -23.03 11.55 -12.14
N ARG A 513 -23.59 12.63 -12.69
CA ARG A 513 -23.66 13.94 -12.01
C ARG A 513 -24.79 14.01 -10.99
N GLU A 514 -25.84 13.23 -11.21
CA GLU A 514 -27.02 13.15 -10.36
C GLU A 514 -26.67 12.58 -8.98
N LYS A 515 -27.17 13.26 -7.94
CA LYS A 515 -27.08 12.81 -6.55
C LYS A 515 -28.00 11.60 -6.37
N ILE A 516 -27.62 10.68 -5.50
CA ILE A 516 -28.53 9.59 -5.11
C ILE A 516 -29.47 10.06 -4.00
N ASP A 517 -30.77 9.94 -4.26
CA ASP A 517 -31.84 9.90 -3.26
C ASP A 517 -32.83 8.77 -3.60
N ALA A 518 -33.84 8.58 -2.74
CA ALA A 518 -34.82 7.52 -2.91
C ALA A 518 -35.60 7.64 -4.23
N ASP A 519 -35.92 8.85 -4.67
CA ASP A 519 -36.68 9.10 -5.90
C ASP A 519 -35.83 8.83 -7.14
N ALA A 520 -34.56 9.22 -7.12
CA ALA A 520 -33.58 8.90 -8.15
C ALA A 520 -33.40 7.38 -8.32
N VAL A 521 -33.35 6.62 -7.22
CA VAL A 521 -33.24 5.15 -7.27
C VAL A 521 -34.53 4.52 -7.82
N ASN A 522 -35.70 5.05 -7.46
CA ASN A 522 -36.98 4.54 -7.93
C ASN A 522 -37.25 4.80 -9.43
N THR A 523 -36.61 5.82 -10.00
CA THR A 523 -36.74 6.18 -11.42
C THR A 523 -35.77 5.46 -12.34
N LEU A 524 -34.83 4.67 -11.80
CA LEU A 524 -33.83 3.95 -12.59
C LEU A 524 -34.44 2.93 -13.55
N ALA A 525 -33.85 2.83 -14.73
CA ALA A 525 -34.13 1.71 -15.63
C ALA A 525 -33.64 0.40 -15.00
N ARG A 526 -34.27 -0.73 -15.36
CA ARG A 526 -33.94 -2.06 -14.80
C ARG A 526 -32.44 -2.40 -14.90
N GLU A 527 -31.83 -2.10 -16.05
CA GLU A 527 -30.40 -2.36 -16.27
C GLU A 527 -29.50 -1.49 -15.38
N GLU A 528 -29.89 -0.23 -15.13
CA GLU A 528 -29.15 0.66 -14.23
C GLU A 528 -29.29 0.22 -12.77
N MET A 529 -30.47 -0.26 -12.38
CA MET A 529 -30.68 -0.89 -11.08
C MET A 529 -29.78 -2.12 -10.92
N ILE A 530 -29.68 -2.97 -11.94
CA ILE A 530 -28.79 -4.13 -11.92
C ILE A 530 -27.33 -3.71 -11.75
N ASP A 531 -26.86 -2.72 -12.51
CA ASP A 531 -25.48 -2.22 -12.39
C ASP A 531 -25.19 -1.68 -10.99
N LEU A 532 -26.16 -0.97 -10.41
CA LEU A 532 -26.11 -0.46 -9.04
C LEU A 532 -26.05 -1.61 -8.03
N LEU A 533 -26.86 -2.65 -8.19
CA LEU A 533 -26.87 -3.84 -7.31
C LEU A 533 -25.58 -4.67 -7.43
N LEU A 534 -25.07 -4.86 -8.65
CA LEU A 534 -23.82 -5.58 -8.91
C LEU A 534 -22.63 -4.92 -8.23
N THR A 535 -22.62 -3.58 -8.23
CA THR A 535 -21.53 -2.79 -7.67
C THR A 535 -21.73 -2.49 -6.19
N SER A 536 -22.95 -2.49 -5.65
CA SER A 536 -23.20 -2.24 -4.21
C SER A 536 -23.14 -3.51 -3.36
N TYR A 537 -23.33 -4.70 -3.95
CA TYR A 537 -23.31 -5.96 -3.22
C TYR A 537 -21.97 -6.23 -2.52
N TRP A 538 -22.07 -6.66 -1.25
CA TRP A 538 -20.97 -7.20 -0.49
C TRP A 538 -21.45 -8.13 0.65
N ASP A 539 -20.65 -9.15 0.96
CA ASP A 539 -20.85 -10.13 2.02
C ASP A 539 -19.73 -9.99 3.07
N LYS A 540 -20.12 -9.75 4.33
CA LYS A 540 -19.21 -9.64 5.48
C LYS A 540 -18.34 -10.87 5.67
N ALA A 541 -18.84 -12.05 5.31
CA ALA A 541 -18.15 -13.31 5.45
C ALA A 541 -17.09 -13.54 4.36
N GLU A 542 -17.30 -13.02 3.14
CA GLU A 542 -16.48 -13.32 1.96
C GLU A 542 -15.67 -12.11 1.43
N LYS A 543 -15.11 -11.29 2.34
CA LYS A 543 -14.45 -9.99 2.06
C LYS A 543 -13.65 -9.88 0.75
N ALA A 544 -12.94 -10.92 0.28
CA ALA A 544 -12.16 -10.88 -0.96
C ALA A 544 -12.89 -11.42 -2.21
N LYS A 545 -13.87 -12.33 -2.06
CA LYS A 545 -14.57 -13.06 -3.15
C LYS A 545 -16.03 -12.67 -3.35
N SER A 546 -16.50 -11.68 -2.59
CA SER A 546 -17.90 -11.23 -2.61
C SER A 546 -18.27 -10.39 -3.85
N TYR A 547 -18.00 -10.89 -5.06
CA TYR A 547 -18.44 -10.26 -6.29
C TYR A 547 -19.62 -11.03 -6.92
N LEU A 548 -20.50 -10.29 -7.58
CA LEU A 548 -21.61 -10.85 -8.33
C LEU A 548 -21.21 -10.99 -9.81
N ARG A 549 -21.33 -12.23 -10.31
CA ARG A 549 -21.25 -12.51 -11.75
C ARG A 549 -22.60 -12.17 -12.37
N ARG A 550 -22.63 -11.19 -13.27
CA ARG A 550 -23.84 -10.83 -14.01
C ARG A 550 -24.25 -11.98 -14.91
N LEU A 551 -25.56 -12.25 -14.96
CA LEU A 551 -26.17 -13.12 -15.96
C LEU A 551 -26.90 -12.27 -17.00
N PRO A 552 -26.96 -12.72 -18.27
CA PRO A 552 -27.69 -12.00 -19.29
C PRO A 552 -29.15 -11.87 -18.92
N THR A 553 -29.70 -10.68 -19.17
CA THR A 553 -31.08 -10.29 -18.87
C THR A 553 -32.12 -11.06 -19.69
N GLN A 554 -31.69 -11.72 -20.76
CA GLN A 554 -32.51 -12.64 -21.51
C GLN A 554 -31.77 -13.99 -21.54
N PRO A 555 -32.44 -15.11 -21.24
CA PRO A 555 -33.90 -15.30 -21.09
C PRO A 555 -34.47 -15.01 -19.69
N ASN A 556 -33.68 -14.51 -18.74
CA ASN A 556 -34.07 -14.43 -17.32
C ASN A 556 -34.95 -13.21 -16.98
N ARG A 557 -36.16 -13.44 -16.45
CA ARG A 557 -37.10 -12.38 -16.07
C ARG A 557 -36.71 -11.70 -14.75
N HIS A 558 -36.23 -12.46 -13.76
CA HIS A 558 -35.85 -11.93 -12.44
C HIS A 558 -34.36 -12.12 -12.12
N LEU A 559 -33.80 -13.28 -12.42
CA LEU A 559 -32.40 -13.63 -12.18
C LEU A 559 -31.46 -12.69 -12.95
N PHE A 560 -30.57 -12.00 -12.23
CA PHE A 560 -29.61 -11.08 -12.84
C PHE A 560 -28.16 -11.36 -12.46
N ALA A 561 -27.91 -12.10 -11.39
CA ALA A 561 -26.55 -12.45 -10.99
C ALA A 561 -26.47 -13.73 -10.14
N VAL A 562 -25.24 -14.22 -9.98
CA VAL A 562 -24.90 -15.33 -9.07
C VAL A 562 -23.62 -15.02 -8.30
N ASN A 563 -23.50 -15.56 -7.09
CA ASN A 563 -22.30 -15.45 -6.28
C ASN A 563 -21.40 -16.71 -6.40
N SER A 564 -20.31 -16.71 -5.64
CA SER A 564 -19.34 -17.80 -5.50
C SER A 564 -19.96 -19.13 -5.05
N LYS A 565 -21.06 -19.10 -4.28
CA LYS A 565 -21.76 -20.27 -3.72
C LYS A 565 -22.84 -20.84 -4.66
N GLN A 566 -22.93 -20.33 -5.89
CA GLN A 566 -24.02 -20.65 -6.82
C GLN A 566 -25.40 -20.26 -6.29
N GLU A 567 -25.50 -19.24 -5.45
CA GLU A 567 -26.78 -18.68 -5.00
C GLU A 567 -27.23 -17.60 -6.00
N GLY A 568 -28.54 -17.55 -6.27
CA GLY A 568 -29.13 -16.66 -7.28
C GLY A 568 -29.57 -15.31 -6.71
N PHE A 569 -29.34 -14.25 -7.49
CA PHE A 569 -29.75 -12.88 -7.19
C PHE A 569 -30.83 -12.43 -8.16
N PHE A 570 -31.99 -12.06 -7.63
CA PHE A 570 -33.22 -11.82 -8.37
C PHE A 570 -33.72 -10.40 -8.12
N LEU A 571 -34.10 -9.71 -9.20
CA LEU A 571 -34.64 -8.36 -9.15
C LEU A 571 -36.07 -8.37 -9.69
N ILE A 572 -37.04 -8.09 -8.82
CA ILE A 572 -38.42 -7.85 -9.21
C ILE A 572 -38.53 -6.36 -9.54
N TRP A 573 -38.44 -6.02 -10.83
CA TRP A 573 -38.51 -4.63 -11.30
C TRP A 573 -39.35 -4.52 -12.57
N GLY A 574 -40.42 -3.74 -12.51
CA GLY A 574 -41.37 -3.57 -13.60
C GLY A 574 -41.25 -2.21 -14.30
N ALA A 575 -41.38 -1.12 -13.54
CA ALA A 575 -41.27 0.29 -13.92
C ALA A 575 -41.39 1.15 -12.62
N PRO A 576 -41.02 2.45 -12.62
CA PRO A 576 -41.18 3.32 -11.45
C PRO A 576 -42.62 3.36 -10.89
N ASP A 577 -43.60 3.19 -11.77
CA ASP A 577 -45.04 3.36 -11.48
C ASP A 577 -45.75 2.05 -11.10
N LYS A 578 -45.03 0.90 -11.11
CA LYS A 578 -45.61 -0.42 -10.79
C LYS A 578 -44.99 -0.96 -9.51
N PRO A 579 -45.80 -1.39 -8.52
CA PRO A 579 -45.27 -1.94 -7.28
C PRO A 579 -44.47 -3.21 -7.54
N SER A 580 -43.17 -3.16 -7.26
CA SER A 580 -42.23 -4.28 -7.28
C SER A 580 -42.41 -5.09 -5.99
N ALA A 581 -43.23 -6.15 -6.03
CA ALA A 581 -43.57 -6.95 -4.86
C ALA A 581 -43.21 -8.43 -5.03
N LEU A 582 -42.53 -9.00 -4.02
CA LEU A 582 -42.31 -10.44 -3.89
C LEU A 582 -43.62 -11.13 -3.45
N THR A 583 -44.43 -11.48 -4.45
CA THR A 583 -45.63 -12.30 -4.26
C THR A 583 -45.32 -13.78 -4.38
N LYS A 584 -46.25 -14.65 -3.95
CA LYS A 584 -46.12 -16.11 -4.13
C LYS A 584 -46.00 -16.52 -5.60
N ALA A 585 -46.62 -15.78 -6.52
CA ALA A 585 -46.51 -16.02 -7.95
C ALA A 585 -45.10 -15.64 -8.46
N ALA A 586 -44.60 -14.46 -8.10
CA ALA A 586 -43.25 -14.04 -8.46
C ALA A 586 -42.18 -15.00 -7.89
N PHE A 587 -42.36 -15.50 -6.67
CA PHE A 587 -41.44 -16.49 -6.10
C PHE A 587 -41.43 -17.81 -6.87
N ARG A 588 -42.56 -18.28 -7.41
CA ARG A 588 -42.60 -19.48 -8.25
C ARG A 588 -41.79 -19.29 -9.53
N GLU A 589 -41.87 -18.12 -10.15
CA GLU A 589 -41.05 -17.75 -11.32
C GLU A 589 -39.55 -17.77 -10.95
N ILE A 590 -39.17 -17.13 -9.84
CA ILE A 590 -37.80 -17.13 -9.31
C ILE A 590 -37.27 -18.54 -9.04
N ALA A 591 -38.07 -19.39 -8.39
CA ALA A 591 -37.68 -20.76 -8.07
C ALA A 591 -37.50 -21.63 -9.32
N GLU A 592 -38.29 -21.37 -10.36
CA GLU A 592 -38.15 -22.04 -11.65
C GLU A 592 -36.88 -21.59 -12.38
N GLU A 593 -36.61 -20.28 -12.47
CA GLU A 593 -35.38 -19.74 -13.06
C GLU A 593 -34.13 -20.28 -12.36
N SER A 594 -34.15 -20.33 -11.03
CA SER A 594 -33.07 -20.89 -10.23
C SER A 594 -32.81 -22.37 -10.55
N ARG A 595 -33.87 -23.17 -10.70
CA ARG A 595 -33.75 -24.60 -11.02
C ARG A 595 -33.22 -24.82 -12.43
N GLN A 596 -33.70 -24.03 -13.40
CA GLN A 596 -33.22 -24.08 -14.79
C GLN A 596 -31.74 -23.69 -14.89
N ALA A 597 -31.29 -22.74 -14.06
CA ALA A 597 -29.89 -22.33 -13.99
C ALA A 597 -29.01 -23.24 -13.10
N GLY A 598 -29.57 -24.28 -12.46
CA GLY A 598 -28.82 -25.22 -11.62
C GLY A 598 -28.27 -24.62 -10.32
N LEU A 599 -28.95 -23.62 -9.76
CA LEU A 599 -28.47 -22.85 -8.61
C LEU A 599 -28.88 -23.47 -7.26
N ALA A 600 -28.14 -23.09 -6.22
CA ALA A 600 -28.45 -23.46 -4.84
C ALA A 600 -29.84 -22.92 -4.42
N PRO A 601 -30.58 -23.64 -3.55
CA PRO A 601 -31.94 -23.26 -3.14
C PRO A 601 -31.93 -22.16 -2.05
N HIS A 602 -31.12 -21.11 -2.25
CA HIS A 602 -31.07 -19.90 -1.44
C HIS A 602 -31.25 -18.68 -2.37
N TYR A 603 -32.25 -17.85 -2.08
CA TYR A 603 -32.75 -16.85 -3.02
C TYR A 603 -32.55 -15.43 -2.48
N HIS A 604 -31.68 -14.65 -3.10
CA HIS A 604 -31.45 -13.24 -2.79
C HIS A 604 -32.40 -12.39 -3.63
N VAL A 605 -33.46 -11.86 -3.02
CA VAL A 605 -34.55 -11.20 -3.77
C VAL A 605 -34.67 -9.73 -3.43
N TYR A 606 -34.55 -8.89 -4.45
CA TYR A 606 -34.70 -7.45 -4.38
C TYR A 606 -36.08 -7.01 -4.88
N ALA A 607 -36.84 -6.32 -4.02
CA ALA A 607 -38.14 -5.73 -4.38
C ALA A 607 -38.51 -4.59 -3.40
N ALA A 608 -39.53 -3.79 -3.71
CA ALA A 608 -40.04 -2.74 -2.80
C ALA A 608 -40.87 -3.32 -1.64
N LEU A 609 -41.61 -4.41 -1.88
CA LEU A 609 -42.48 -5.07 -0.91
C LEU A 609 -42.27 -6.59 -0.91
N ALA A 610 -42.47 -7.24 0.24
CA ALA A 610 -42.44 -8.70 0.35
C ALA A 610 -43.67 -9.28 1.07
N PRO A 611 -44.84 -9.34 0.39
CA PRO A 611 -46.01 -10.05 0.92
C PRO A 611 -45.79 -11.55 1.15
N TYR A 612 -44.86 -12.17 0.42
CA TYR A 612 -44.47 -13.56 0.61
C TYR A 612 -43.15 -13.65 1.39
N THR A 613 -43.12 -14.55 2.38
CA THR A 613 -41.92 -14.90 3.13
C THR A 613 -41.66 -16.40 3.03
N GLY A 614 -40.39 -16.78 2.98
CA GLY A 614 -39.94 -18.18 2.91
C GLY A 614 -38.61 -18.34 3.62
N SER A 615 -38.36 -19.52 4.20
CA SER A 615 -37.13 -19.78 4.99
C SER A 615 -35.85 -19.77 4.16
N SER A 616 -35.96 -19.95 2.84
CA SER A 616 -34.84 -19.92 1.89
C SER A 616 -34.69 -18.58 1.16
N VAL A 617 -35.50 -17.57 1.50
CA VAL A 617 -35.51 -16.27 0.84
C VAL A 617 -34.85 -15.23 1.72
N GLU A 618 -33.78 -14.64 1.23
CA GLU A 618 -33.20 -13.42 1.79
C GLU A 618 -33.75 -12.21 1.04
N PHE A 619 -34.56 -11.40 1.73
CA PHE A 619 -35.24 -10.25 1.13
C PHE A 619 -34.44 -8.96 1.32
N TYR A 620 -34.30 -8.20 0.24
CA TYR A 620 -33.67 -6.89 0.21
C TYR A 620 -34.67 -5.83 -0.27
N LYS A 621 -35.01 -4.91 0.62
CA LYS A 621 -35.95 -3.83 0.31
C LYS A 621 -35.27 -2.72 -0.51
N ILE A 622 -35.81 -2.39 -1.68
CA ILE A 622 -35.39 -1.24 -2.50
C ILE A 622 -36.34 -0.05 -2.21
N PRO A 623 -35.85 1.21 -2.09
CA PRO A 623 -34.45 1.64 -2.28
C PRO A 623 -33.58 1.53 -1.03
N ASP A 624 -34.15 1.26 0.15
CA ASP A 624 -33.46 1.33 1.45
C ASP A 624 -32.13 0.56 1.50
N ARG A 625 -32.10 -0.68 1.00
CA ARG A 625 -30.89 -1.53 0.99
C ARG A 625 -29.81 -0.99 0.08
N VAL A 626 -30.22 -0.44 -1.07
CA VAL A 626 -29.31 0.14 -2.07
C VAL A 626 -28.65 1.39 -1.50
N LEU A 627 -29.47 2.26 -0.89
CA LEU A 627 -29.05 3.45 -0.18
C LEU A 627 -28.07 3.11 0.96
N GLU A 628 -28.36 2.10 1.77
CA GLU A 628 -27.46 1.65 2.84
C GLU A 628 -26.07 1.24 2.31
N HIS A 629 -26.01 0.52 1.20
CA HIS A 629 -24.76 -0.03 0.65
C HIS A 629 -23.83 1.03 0.05
N ILE A 630 -24.38 2.13 -0.45
CA ILE A 630 -23.61 3.29 -0.96
C ILE A 630 -23.36 4.33 0.14
N GLY A 631 -23.73 4.06 1.39
CA GLY A 631 -23.45 4.91 2.55
C GLY A 631 -24.52 5.95 2.88
N PHE A 632 -25.74 5.83 2.33
CA PHE A 632 -26.89 6.68 2.65
C PHE A 632 -27.79 5.99 3.69
N SER A 633 -27.82 6.50 4.93
CA SER A 633 -28.72 5.95 5.98
C SER A 633 -29.59 7.06 6.57
N GLN A 634 -30.91 6.93 6.42
CA GLN A 634 -31.87 7.88 6.98
C GLN A 634 -31.71 8.09 8.50
N ARG A 635 -31.16 7.11 9.24
CA ARG A 635 -30.93 7.20 10.71
C ARG A 635 -29.71 8.03 11.11
N GLN A 636 -28.68 8.14 10.27
CA GLN A 636 -27.55 9.05 10.54
C GLN A 636 -27.89 10.48 10.10
N ASP A 637 -28.76 10.64 9.10
CA ASP A 637 -29.18 11.95 8.59
C ASP A 637 -30.42 12.54 9.27
N SER A 638 -31.14 11.79 10.13
CA SER A 638 -32.25 12.37 10.90
C SER A 638 -31.77 13.38 11.94
N PHE A 639 -30.50 13.32 12.37
CA PHE A 639 -29.87 14.38 13.16
C PHE A 639 -29.35 15.55 12.30
N ASN A 640 -29.46 15.48 10.97
CA ASN A 640 -28.99 16.50 10.03
C ASN A 640 -30.11 17.38 9.45
N ASN A 641 -31.40 17.07 9.68
CA ASN A 641 -32.53 17.81 9.11
C ASN A 641 -33.36 18.62 10.12
N GLU A 642 -33.03 18.64 11.42
CA GLU A 642 -33.61 19.62 12.35
C GLU A 642 -32.85 20.95 12.22
N ASN A 643 -33.11 21.70 11.15
CA ASN A 643 -32.88 23.16 11.09
C ASN A 643 -33.51 23.84 9.86
N ASP A 644 -34.56 23.26 9.27
CA ASP A 644 -35.40 23.98 8.33
C ASP A 644 -36.83 23.43 8.40
N THR A 645 -37.64 24.05 9.24
CA THR A 645 -39.11 24.24 9.21
C THR A 645 -39.68 24.27 10.63
N ASP A 646 -39.82 25.47 11.20
CA ASP A 646 -41.10 26.01 11.69
C ASP A 646 -40.91 27.27 12.56
N ALA A 647 -41.59 28.34 12.12
CA ALA A 647 -41.95 29.59 12.83
C ALA A 647 -40.87 30.58 13.28
#